data_AF-A0A7X6W3Z2-F1
#
_entry.id   AF-A0A7X6W3Z2-F1
#
_cell.length_a   1.000
_cell.length_b   1.000
_cell.length_c   1.000
_cell.angle_alpha   90.00
_cell.angle_beta   90.00
_cell.angle_gamma   90.00
#
_symmetry.space_group_name_H-M   'P 1'
#
loop_
_entity.id
_entity.type
_entity.pdbx_description
1 polymer ?
#
loop_
_entity_poly.entity_id
_entity_poly.type
_entity_poly.pdbx_seq_one_letter_code
_entity_poly.pdbx_strand_id
1 'polypeptide(L)'
;MRVTWLVLVALLFALPALAAPSAVETPEGVTLENGIVRAVFPAKANYVLADFRRVPDGENLINICILSYSVEGAQYWYQDNKTEPEYGLRPVTARVERGDDFVRLVVSYPAEGEAKHFRFVKTHTLRAGSPVLENDYRLEAVGEISLRGGMNLPLIWFAPRLSRGAVPSSGGSLLLGPGDAVRRDPGTPPWVAAYDPEKGEGIAFCLPDGQPQLGRNREYPAVSYSAPLGGKVAPQTEVKVTFHLAAFAGQQMAPALAAALSKAPGITVPARFRQVYDLGGEHFDPADLSLWQKYRASVRRPIAFIKPADLERARENVRRHPWAKRLLAGYRGRADYVLNQPPEFVEQMIPALTPLCTLFTMCPHCEYAPVHGQYIWDVKRPDELKCRNCGTVYPNEKYPEDLVLVARHGGEQRFTFYGGKSWNFNNIHLRSSWTGAIRAHKTGYMARAARDLAMVYALTGERAYGEKAAAILSRFATVYPGYLIHSGYGEIADMDPRVAAAKINNLPADELTCPPNKPDRRLHAGYWMAGRGFSAVGMEGIQLSQLVEAYDLVADLIPDAERQRIEKDLFLEGTYLLVYDTALNNKTATNRSAVGQIGMAIGDPRRVRFGLAGLRWFINEWFLPDGAACESPSYGNMTLAGIWQFADTLHGYSDPPGYQDAAGRIDNLDIYGEARYRSVFQVLAEALLPSRTYPPIADTHITTGISLEIAEVMATRYPDPRFRALLNELAGGDLSAQGAEWALFHRDPEPAPPVPPMALPDQFFPAWKIGFLRSGKDGRRGAAVVSASDWGGHHHLDSLNLFYWQDGAELLSDLGYLWDNPDMRNLSRTVAHNLVVVDEANQRTTGRGGWLHAFDISPRVKVIEVSSDAYPQASDYRRTVFLVEHPEGVYLADIFRTSGGKTHDYVFHGPNPEMELQELAADPAPDLTAYQFTQVHATQATRPWRALWTVDKEVRFQAISLPQPGETSMVAQGWGQRVPQQKGWTLPYIVRRIASDTDATTSAFTSVFEGYRGQAFVRAARRLEVKAPGAVALAVETATGGTDYIVSAPEGTAVTVQTHRGPLVVEGGLAVVATAGEKVRFASLVGGKRLEWNGHRLLLQEPVLRGKVARYENEGPDCWLELDRALPNPNALVGRTILAGKGEKCTGYEIRAIEGKRIYVRKDGAGVDLLPCEEWRLVLSASLNLE
;
A
#
# COMPACT_ATOMS: atom_id res chain seq x y z
N MET A 1 -6.62 8.03 -26.76
CA MET A 1 -7.13 6.68 -27.06
C MET A 1 -8.41 6.62 -27.90
N ARG A 2 -9.28 7.65 -27.94
CA ARG A 2 -10.51 7.61 -28.77
C ARG A 2 -10.25 7.53 -30.29
N VAL A 3 -9.16 8.11 -30.80
CA VAL A 3 -8.82 8.07 -32.24
C VAL A 3 -8.42 6.66 -32.71
N THR A 4 -7.72 5.89 -31.88
CA THR A 4 -7.25 4.53 -32.20
C THR A 4 -8.40 3.53 -32.30
N TRP A 5 -9.42 3.67 -31.45
CA TRP A 5 -10.63 2.82 -31.46
C TRP A 5 -11.60 3.17 -32.60
N LEU A 6 -11.81 4.45 -32.90
CA LEU A 6 -12.64 4.89 -34.04
C LEU A 6 -12.07 4.42 -35.39
N VAL A 7 -10.74 4.37 -35.52
CA VAL A 7 -10.04 3.89 -36.73
C VAL A 7 -10.12 2.36 -36.86
N LEU A 8 -10.00 1.61 -35.75
CA LEU A 8 -10.17 0.15 -35.76
C LEU A 8 -11.60 -0.26 -36.15
N VAL A 9 -12.59 0.50 -35.65
CA VAL A 9 -14.01 0.33 -35.98
C VAL A 9 -14.26 0.69 -37.45
N ALA A 10 -13.71 1.80 -37.96
CA ALA A 10 -13.82 2.16 -39.39
C ALA A 10 -13.20 1.09 -40.33
N LEU A 11 -12.05 0.50 -39.94
CA LEU A 11 -11.40 -0.60 -40.68
C LEU A 11 -12.20 -1.91 -40.62
N LEU A 12 -12.82 -2.22 -39.47
CA LEU A 12 -13.69 -3.38 -39.30
C LEU A 12 -15.02 -3.26 -40.09
N PHE A 13 -15.56 -2.04 -40.20
CA PHE A 13 -16.79 -1.77 -40.96
C PHE A 13 -16.58 -1.59 -42.47
N ALA A 14 -15.37 -1.26 -42.94
CA ALA A 14 -15.06 -1.18 -44.37
C ALA A 14 -14.85 -2.56 -45.04
N LEU A 15 -14.61 -3.62 -44.25
CA LEU A 15 -14.28 -4.97 -44.74
C LEU A 15 -15.39 -5.69 -45.54
N PRO A 16 -16.71 -5.51 -45.29
CA PRO A 16 -17.74 -6.10 -46.14
C PRO A 16 -17.93 -5.36 -47.49
N ALA A 17 -17.48 -4.11 -47.61
CA ALA A 17 -17.65 -3.29 -48.81
C ALA A 17 -16.55 -3.49 -49.87
N LEU A 18 -15.48 -4.23 -49.56
CA LEU A 18 -14.31 -4.45 -50.43
C LEU A 18 -14.46 -5.64 -51.40
N ALA A 19 -15.69 -6.02 -51.76
CA ALA A 19 -15.97 -7.08 -52.72
C ALA A 19 -15.99 -6.60 -54.20
N ALA A 20 -15.75 -5.32 -54.49
CA ALA A 20 -15.66 -4.81 -55.85
C ALA A 20 -14.41 -3.91 -56.04
N PRO A 21 -13.62 -4.11 -57.11
CA PRO A 21 -12.41 -3.33 -57.36
C PRO A 21 -12.75 -2.03 -58.08
N SER A 22 -13.19 -1.01 -57.34
CA SER A 22 -13.11 0.38 -57.81
C SER A 22 -13.16 1.40 -56.67
N ALA A 23 -12.05 2.14 -56.55
CA ALA A 23 -11.87 3.43 -55.88
C ALA A 23 -12.57 3.64 -54.51
N VAL A 24 -11.94 3.17 -53.44
CA VAL A 24 -12.13 3.76 -52.10
C VAL A 24 -10.94 4.70 -51.85
N GLU A 25 -11.20 5.99 -51.65
CA GLU A 25 -10.17 6.92 -51.15
C GLU A 25 -9.71 6.47 -49.75
N THR A 26 -8.43 6.12 -49.61
CA THR A 26 -7.84 5.77 -48.31
C THR A 26 -7.55 7.05 -47.51
N PRO A 27 -7.83 7.10 -46.18
CA PRO A 27 -7.48 8.23 -45.34
C PRO A 27 -5.98 8.55 -45.37
N GLU A 28 -5.60 9.82 -45.21
CA GLU A 28 -4.20 10.26 -45.11
C GLU A 28 -3.45 9.46 -44.01
N GLY A 29 -2.36 8.80 -44.38
CA GLY A 29 -1.58 7.92 -43.50
C GLY A 29 -1.87 6.42 -43.62
N VAL A 30 -2.75 6.00 -44.54
CA VAL A 30 -3.06 4.58 -44.83
C VAL A 30 -2.72 4.23 -46.28
N THR A 31 -1.91 3.19 -46.51
CA THR A 31 -1.61 2.66 -47.86
C THR A 31 -1.96 1.18 -48.00
N LEU A 32 -2.37 0.77 -49.19
CA LEU A 32 -2.76 -0.60 -49.53
C LEU A 32 -1.83 -1.13 -50.63
N GLU A 33 -1.03 -2.14 -50.31
CA GLU A 33 -0.16 -2.84 -51.27
C GLU A 33 -0.30 -4.35 -51.08
N ASN A 34 -0.59 -5.08 -52.16
CA ASN A 34 -0.69 -6.55 -52.18
C ASN A 34 -1.60 -7.16 -51.10
N GLY A 35 -2.75 -6.53 -50.84
CA GLY A 35 -3.72 -7.01 -49.85
C GLY A 35 -3.34 -6.76 -48.39
N ILE A 36 -2.29 -5.98 -48.14
CA ILE A 36 -1.85 -5.55 -46.80
C ILE A 36 -2.24 -4.08 -46.61
N VAL A 37 -3.02 -3.80 -45.57
CA VAL A 37 -3.35 -2.43 -45.15
C VAL A 37 -2.26 -1.95 -44.19
N ARG A 38 -1.55 -0.88 -44.54
CA ARG A 38 -0.58 -0.23 -43.64
C ARG A 38 -1.14 1.11 -43.19
N ALA A 39 -1.09 1.37 -41.88
CA ALA A 39 -1.47 2.65 -41.33
C ALA A 39 -0.38 3.15 -40.37
N VAL A 40 0.15 4.35 -40.61
CA VAL A 40 1.15 4.99 -39.73
C VAL A 40 0.59 6.34 -39.30
N PHE A 41 0.23 6.45 -38.03
CA PHE A 41 -0.32 7.69 -37.47
C PHE A 41 0.63 8.27 -36.41
N PRO A 42 1.00 9.56 -36.51
CA PRO A 42 1.68 10.25 -35.42
C PRO A 42 0.64 10.65 -34.37
N ALA A 43 0.57 9.92 -33.26
CA ALA A 43 -0.04 10.43 -32.03
C ALA A 43 1.10 10.76 -31.05
N LYS A 44 1.09 11.98 -30.48
CA LYS A 44 2.12 12.51 -29.57
C LYS A 44 2.56 11.47 -28.51
N ALA A 45 3.63 10.71 -28.81
CA ALA A 45 4.31 9.65 -28.04
C ALA A 45 4.03 8.16 -28.36
N ASN A 46 3.34 7.79 -29.45
CA ASN A 46 3.20 6.37 -29.83
C ASN A 46 3.32 6.14 -31.35
N TYR A 47 4.03 5.08 -31.74
CA TYR A 47 3.98 4.53 -33.09
C TYR A 47 3.29 3.15 -33.04
N VAL A 48 2.25 2.98 -33.85
CA VAL A 48 1.55 1.70 -34.00
C VAL A 48 1.88 1.16 -35.39
N LEU A 49 2.48 -0.03 -35.44
CA LEU A 49 2.68 -0.77 -36.67
C LEU A 49 1.73 -1.97 -36.64
N ALA A 50 0.72 -1.97 -37.52
CA ALA A 50 -0.19 -3.09 -37.68
C ALA A 50 0.09 -3.74 -39.04
N ASP A 51 0.39 -5.04 -39.02
CA ASP A 51 0.56 -5.86 -40.23
C ASP A 51 -0.61 -6.83 -40.33
N PHE A 52 -1.32 -6.76 -41.45
CA PHE A 52 -2.51 -7.55 -41.74
C PHE A 52 -2.19 -8.51 -42.88
N ARG A 53 -2.16 -9.81 -42.59
CA ARG A 53 -2.02 -10.85 -43.63
C ARG A 53 -3.34 -11.58 -43.81
N ARG A 54 -3.85 -11.54 -45.04
CA ARG A 54 -4.92 -12.43 -45.47
C ARG A 54 -4.31 -13.76 -45.88
N VAL A 55 -4.65 -14.83 -45.16
CA VAL A 55 -4.29 -16.20 -45.54
C VAL A 55 -5.45 -16.76 -46.37
N PRO A 56 -5.22 -17.55 -47.45
CA PRO A 56 -6.26 -17.93 -48.41
C PRO A 56 -7.49 -18.66 -47.83
N ASP A 57 -7.42 -19.21 -46.61
CA ASP A 57 -8.43 -20.11 -46.05
C ASP A 57 -9.32 -19.49 -44.95
N GLY A 58 -9.45 -18.16 -44.92
CA GLY A 58 -10.50 -17.48 -44.15
C GLY A 58 -10.14 -17.05 -42.72
N GLU A 59 -8.92 -17.28 -42.25
CA GLU A 59 -8.44 -16.73 -40.97
C GLU A 59 -7.53 -15.51 -41.20
N ASN A 60 -7.91 -14.37 -40.62
CA ASN A 60 -7.10 -13.15 -40.63
C ASN A 60 -6.14 -13.17 -39.44
N LEU A 61 -4.84 -13.12 -39.71
CA LEU A 61 -3.82 -12.89 -38.69
C LEU A 61 -3.51 -11.40 -38.61
N ILE A 62 -3.68 -10.83 -37.41
CA ILE A 62 -3.33 -9.44 -37.11
C ILE A 62 -2.13 -9.46 -36.16
N ASN A 63 -1.00 -8.95 -36.61
CA ASN A 63 0.14 -8.68 -35.75
C ASN A 63 0.21 -7.18 -35.48
N ILE A 64 0.01 -6.78 -34.23
CA ILE A 64 0.10 -5.38 -33.80
C ILE A 64 1.37 -5.23 -32.95
N CYS A 65 2.29 -4.39 -33.41
CA CYS A 65 3.45 -3.97 -32.64
C CYS A 65 3.28 -2.50 -32.27
N ILE A 66 3.22 -2.21 -30.96
CA ILE A 66 3.11 -0.84 -30.44
C ILE A 66 4.45 -0.47 -29.82
N LEU A 67 5.09 0.56 -30.36
CA LEU A 67 6.32 1.13 -29.82
C LEU A 67 5.98 2.44 -29.12
N SER A 68 6.12 2.45 -27.79
CA SER A 68 6.08 3.66 -26.97
C SER A 68 7.49 3.99 -26.48
N TYR A 69 7.90 5.25 -26.57
CA TYR A 69 9.12 5.75 -25.93
C TYR A 69 8.75 6.90 -24.99
N SER A 70 9.47 7.03 -23.88
CA SER A 70 9.39 8.19 -23.00
C SER A 70 10.70 8.97 -23.09
N VAL A 71 10.61 10.26 -23.40
CA VAL A 71 11.73 11.20 -23.21
C VAL A 71 11.61 11.74 -21.78
N GLU A 72 12.74 11.90 -21.09
CA GLU A 72 12.80 12.45 -19.74
C GLU A 72 12.09 13.82 -19.72
N GLY A 73 11.09 13.97 -18.85
CA GLY A 73 10.24 15.16 -18.76
C GLY A 73 8.73 14.95 -18.95
N ALA A 74 8.26 13.74 -19.32
CA ALA A 74 6.82 13.43 -19.40
C ALA A 74 6.44 12.30 -18.43
N GLN A 75 5.81 12.68 -17.32
CA GLN A 75 5.21 11.78 -16.31
C GLN A 75 3.96 11.08 -16.88
N TYR A 76 3.77 9.78 -16.57
CA TYR A 76 2.48 9.13 -16.69
C TYR A 76 1.97 8.75 -15.31
N TRP A 77 0.88 9.39 -14.90
CA TRP A 77 0.02 8.97 -13.82
C TRP A 77 -1.20 8.26 -14.37
N TYR A 78 -1.59 7.17 -13.71
CA TYR A 78 -2.97 6.68 -13.77
C TYR A 78 -3.77 7.41 -12.68
N GLN A 79 -4.04 8.69 -12.91
CA GLN A 79 -5.16 9.46 -12.34
C GLN A 79 -5.20 10.84 -13.03
N ASP A 80 -6.39 11.20 -13.47
CA ASP A 80 -6.84 12.49 -14.01
C ASP A 80 -6.43 12.92 -15.44
N ASN A 81 -7.46 12.94 -16.31
CA ASN A 81 -7.48 13.58 -17.61
C ASN A 81 -7.50 15.12 -17.47
N LYS A 82 -6.35 15.76 -17.33
CA LYS A 82 -6.19 17.20 -17.59
C LYS A 82 -5.02 17.42 -18.55
N THR A 83 -5.33 17.72 -19.81
CA THR A 83 -4.36 18.15 -20.82
C THR A 83 -4.45 19.66 -21.01
N GLU A 84 -3.37 20.38 -20.73
CA GLU A 84 -3.08 21.68 -21.37
C GLU A 84 -1.75 21.61 -22.15
N PRO A 85 -1.55 22.47 -23.18
CA PRO A 85 -0.69 22.17 -24.31
C PRO A 85 0.48 23.15 -24.41
N GLU A 86 1.58 22.92 -23.69
CA GLU A 86 2.84 23.63 -23.93
C GLU A 86 3.98 22.62 -23.91
N TYR A 87 4.72 22.57 -25.02
CA TYR A 87 6.10 22.09 -25.23
C TYR A 87 6.19 21.56 -26.68
N GLY A 88 6.54 22.48 -27.57
CA GLY A 88 6.73 22.20 -28.98
C GLY A 88 8.01 21.43 -29.24
N LEU A 89 7.89 20.15 -29.62
CA LEU A 89 8.94 19.40 -30.30
C LEU A 89 8.41 18.88 -31.64
N ARG A 90 9.15 19.15 -32.73
CA ARG A 90 8.88 18.70 -34.10
C ARG A 90 9.67 17.42 -34.42
N PRO A 91 9.25 16.61 -35.42
CA PRO A 91 9.37 15.14 -35.37
C PRO A 91 10.71 14.52 -35.82
N VAL A 92 10.97 13.37 -35.19
CA VAL A 92 11.97 12.32 -35.50
C VAL A 92 11.69 11.69 -36.87
N THR A 93 12.73 11.38 -37.66
CA THR A 93 12.58 10.60 -38.90
C THR A 93 12.75 9.10 -38.61
N ALA A 94 11.79 8.29 -39.08
CA ALA A 94 11.85 6.84 -39.04
C ALA A 94 11.71 6.29 -40.46
N ARG A 95 12.57 5.35 -40.85
CA ARG A 95 12.50 4.67 -42.15
C ARG A 95 12.53 3.16 -41.97
N VAL A 96 11.83 2.45 -42.83
CA VAL A 96 11.82 0.98 -42.84
C VAL A 96 12.74 0.49 -43.96
N GLU A 97 13.73 -0.32 -43.61
CA GLU A 97 14.62 -1.00 -44.54
C GLU A 97 14.17 -2.47 -44.66
N ARG A 98 14.18 -3.01 -45.88
CA ARG A 98 13.76 -4.39 -46.17
C ARG A 98 14.87 -5.16 -46.86
N GLY A 99 15.01 -6.43 -46.49
CA GLY A 99 15.67 -7.47 -47.28
C GLY A 99 14.70 -8.60 -47.56
N ASP A 100 15.11 -9.58 -48.35
CA ASP A 100 14.23 -10.68 -48.81
C ASP A 100 13.63 -11.50 -47.65
N ASP A 101 14.35 -11.55 -46.51
CA ASP A 101 13.96 -12.32 -45.32
C ASP A 101 13.82 -11.47 -44.05
N PHE A 102 13.86 -10.14 -44.13
CA PHE A 102 13.70 -9.26 -42.96
C PHE A 102 13.09 -7.89 -43.26
N VAL A 103 12.51 -7.29 -42.22
CA VAL A 103 12.10 -5.89 -42.21
C VAL A 103 12.66 -5.24 -40.94
N ARG A 104 13.34 -4.10 -41.06
CA ARG A 104 13.93 -3.34 -39.94
C ARG A 104 13.45 -1.89 -39.97
N LEU A 105 13.08 -1.34 -38.82
CA LEU A 105 12.82 0.09 -38.63
C LEU A 105 14.10 0.78 -38.13
N VAL A 106 14.53 1.84 -38.81
CA VAL A 106 15.66 2.71 -38.46
C VAL A 106 15.10 4.06 -38.04
N VAL A 107 15.38 4.49 -36.81
CA VAL A 107 14.91 5.74 -36.23
C VAL A 107 16.11 6.64 -35.93
N SER A 108 16.12 7.86 -36.47
CA SER A 108 17.23 8.80 -36.33
C SER A 108 16.85 9.99 -35.45
N TYR A 109 17.66 10.26 -34.42
CA TYR A 109 17.51 11.44 -33.54
C TYR A 109 18.45 12.56 -34.00
N PRO A 110 18.03 13.84 -33.98
CA PRO A 110 19.00 14.93 -34.02
C PRO A 110 19.83 14.91 -32.73
N ALA A 111 21.15 14.92 -32.87
CA ALA A 111 22.08 14.84 -31.76
C ALA A 111 22.04 16.11 -30.91
N GLU A 112 21.48 16.00 -29.70
CA GLU A 112 21.90 16.67 -28.46
C GLU A 112 20.96 16.20 -27.32
N GLY A 113 21.31 15.06 -26.70
CA GLY A 113 20.60 14.48 -25.56
C GLY A 113 20.83 12.97 -25.42
N GLU A 114 21.46 12.52 -24.34
CA GLU A 114 21.70 11.10 -24.05
C GLU A 114 20.39 10.38 -23.68
N ALA A 115 19.89 9.47 -24.53
CA ALA A 115 18.80 8.56 -24.15
C ALA A 115 19.36 7.42 -23.27
N LYS A 116 18.98 7.37 -21.98
CA LYS A 116 19.56 6.40 -21.00
C LYS A 116 18.73 5.13 -20.75
N HIS A 117 17.49 5.01 -21.22
CA HIS A 117 16.65 3.83 -20.97
C HIS A 117 15.71 3.47 -22.14
N PHE A 118 15.67 2.18 -22.49
CA PHE A 118 14.65 1.59 -23.37
C PHE A 118 13.70 0.73 -22.52
N ARG A 119 12.39 0.94 -22.62
CA ARG A 119 11.37 0.08 -21.99
C ARG A 119 10.61 -0.69 -23.07
N PHE A 120 10.65 -2.01 -23.03
CA PHE A 120 9.73 -2.85 -23.81
C PHE A 120 8.40 -2.93 -23.08
N VAL A 121 7.31 -2.51 -23.74
CA VAL A 121 5.95 -2.70 -23.24
C VAL A 121 5.32 -3.86 -24.02
N LYS A 122 4.92 -4.89 -23.26
CA LYS A 122 4.09 -6.07 -23.57
C LYS A 122 3.56 -6.17 -25.02
N THR A 123 3.95 -7.23 -25.73
CA THR A 123 3.27 -7.68 -26.96
C THR A 123 2.09 -8.58 -26.58
N HIS A 124 0.88 -8.25 -27.05
CA HIS A 124 -0.27 -9.14 -26.96
C HIS A 124 -0.46 -9.88 -28.29
N THR A 125 -0.55 -11.21 -28.25
CA THR A 125 -1.18 -11.98 -29.32
C THR A 125 -2.62 -12.23 -28.89
N LEU A 126 -3.59 -11.53 -29.49
CA LEU A 126 -5.00 -11.75 -29.22
C LEU A 126 -5.46 -12.98 -30.03
N ARG A 127 -5.94 -14.03 -29.34
CA ARG A 127 -6.95 -14.93 -29.92
C ARG A 127 -8.32 -14.48 -29.43
N ALA A 128 -9.28 -14.38 -30.33
CA ALA A 128 -10.66 -14.16 -29.93
C ALA A 128 -11.14 -15.37 -29.10
N GLY A 129 -11.47 -15.15 -27.82
CA GLY A 129 -12.20 -16.12 -26.99
C GLY A 129 -11.42 -16.91 -25.93
N SER A 130 -10.15 -16.65 -25.65
CA SER A 130 -9.43 -17.34 -24.55
C SER A 130 -9.46 -16.54 -23.23
N PRO A 131 -9.79 -17.16 -22.08
CA PRO A 131 -9.55 -16.56 -20.77
C PRO A 131 -8.04 -16.49 -20.53
N VAL A 132 -7.54 -15.31 -20.14
CA VAL A 132 -6.11 -15.10 -19.89
C VAL A 132 -5.78 -15.69 -18.52
N LEU A 133 -4.98 -16.77 -18.51
CA LEU A 133 -4.36 -17.38 -17.33
C LEU A 133 -3.00 -16.69 -17.12
N GLU A 134 -2.85 -15.85 -16.11
CA GLU A 134 -1.57 -15.25 -15.72
C GLU A 134 -1.05 -15.95 -14.46
N ASN A 135 -0.04 -16.83 -14.61
CA ASN A 135 0.83 -17.24 -13.50
C ASN A 135 2.10 -16.38 -13.58
N ASP A 136 2.35 -15.53 -12.60
CA ASP A 136 3.55 -14.70 -12.56
C ASP A 136 4.71 -15.41 -11.83
N TYR A 137 5.86 -15.52 -12.50
CA TYR A 137 7.14 -15.92 -11.90
C TYR A 137 8.09 -14.71 -11.96
N ARG A 138 8.78 -14.41 -10.86
CA ARG A 138 9.75 -13.31 -10.78
C ARG A 138 11.17 -13.89 -10.78
N LEU A 139 11.99 -13.46 -11.73
CA LEU A 139 13.43 -13.67 -11.66
C LEU A 139 14.04 -12.56 -10.79
N GLU A 140 14.66 -12.93 -9.67
CA GLU A 140 15.47 -12.02 -8.86
C GLU A 140 16.94 -12.39 -9.05
N ALA A 141 17.66 -11.54 -9.78
CA ALA A 141 19.12 -11.53 -9.74
C ALA A 141 19.52 -10.53 -8.64
N VAL A 142 20.17 -11.01 -7.59
CA VAL A 142 20.71 -10.15 -6.52
C VAL A 142 22.21 -10.02 -6.75
N GLY A 143 22.64 -8.91 -7.36
CA GLY A 143 24.04 -8.51 -7.52
C GLY A 143 24.35 -7.80 -8.86
N GLU A 144 25.49 -7.10 -8.89
CA GLU A 144 25.95 -6.32 -10.06
C GLU A 144 26.17 -7.20 -11.31
N ILE A 145 25.51 -6.84 -12.41
CA ILE A 145 25.83 -7.35 -13.76
C ILE A 145 26.80 -6.36 -14.40
N SER A 146 28.09 -6.69 -14.44
CA SER A 146 29.09 -5.86 -15.11
C SER A 146 29.15 -6.19 -16.61
N LEU A 147 28.50 -5.38 -17.44
CA LEU A 147 28.63 -5.42 -18.90
C LEU A 147 29.99 -4.80 -19.30
N ARG A 148 31.07 -5.58 -19.27
CA ARG A 148 32.35 -5.20 -19.90
C ARG A 148 32.38 -5.74 -21.31
N GLY A 149 32.56 -4.84 -22.28
CA GLY A 149 32.55 -5.18 -23.70
C GLY A 149 31.13 -5.20 -24.22
N GLY A 150 30.87 -4.48 -25.31
CA GLY A 150 29.54 -4.39 -25.92
C GLY A 150 29.04 -5.77 -26.33
N MET A 151 28.28 -6.41 -25.45
CA MET A 151 27.58 -7.66 -25.73
C MET A 151 26.08 -7.35 -25.92
N ASN A 152 25.56 -7.79 -27.06
CA ASN A 152 24.12 -7.86 -27.31
C ASN A 152 23.54 -9.04 -26.53
N LEU A 153 22.53 -8.80 -25.70
CA LEU A 153 21.77 -9.88 -25.05
C LEU A 153 21.18 -10.82 -26.13
N PRO A 154 21.27 -12.15 -25.98
CA PRO A 154 20.61 -13.07 -26.89
C PRO A 154 19.09 -12.93 -26.72
N LEU A 155 18.41 -12.57 -27.81
CA LEU A 155 16.95 -12.69 -27.91
C LEU A 155 16.60 -14.19 -27.87
N ILE A 156 16.02 -14.66 -26.77
CA ILE A 156 15.48 -16.02 -26.69
C ILE A 156 14.18 -16.05 -27.48
N TRP A 157 14.18 -16.71 -28.64
CA TRP A 157 12.97 -17.00 -29.40
C TRP A 157 12.41 -18.34 -28.96
N PHE A 158 11.12 -18.37 -28.60
CA PHE A 158 10.35 -19.60 -28.53
C PHE A 158 9.66 -19.79 -29.88
N ALA A 159 10.17 -20.68 -30.72
CA ALA A 159 9.51 -21.10 -31.94
C ALA A 159 9.04 -22.56 -31.77
N PRO A 160 7.74 -22.88 -31.88
CA PRO A 160 7.35 -24.25 -32.16
C PRO A 160 7.94 -24.60 -33.53
N ARG A 161 8.73 -25.67 -33.60
CA ARG A 161 9.36 -26.07 -34.86
C ARG A 161 8.26 -26.54 -35.82
N LEU A 162 7.95 -25.74 -36.84
CA LEU A 162 7.28 -26.22 -38.05
C LEU A 162 8.20 -27.27 -38.69
N SER A 163 7.76 -28.51 -38.75
CA SER A 163 8.50 -29.59 -39.40
C SER A 163 8.67 -29.28 -40.89
N ARG A 164 9.89 -29.49 -41.39
CA ARG A 164 10.21 -29.47 -42.82
C ARG A 164 9.36 -30.50 -43.56
N GLY A 165 8.71 -30.04 -44.64
CA GLY A 165 8.22 -30.90 -45.71
C GLY A 165 6.70 -30.92 -45.89
N ALA A 166 6.13 -29.83 -46.38
CA ALA A 166 4.91 -29.89 -47.20
C ALA A 166 4.75 -28.59 -48.00
N VAL A 167 4.89 -28.69 -49.31
CA VAL A 167 4.50 -27.72 -50.35
C VAL A 167 3.98 -28.59 -51.51
N PRO A 168 2.96 -28.22 -52.31
CA PRO A 168 1.82 -27.35 -52.07
C PRO A 168 0.46 -27.99 -52.46
N SER A 169 -0.60 -27.24 -52.19
CA SER A 169 -1.85 -27.09 -52.99
C SER A 169 -3.15 -27.69 -52.44
N SER A 170 -4.08 -26.74 -52.24
CA SER A 170 -5.54 -26.80 -52.39
C SER A 170 -6.35 -27.74 -51.49
N GLY A 171 -7.10 -27.11 -50.57
CA GLY A 171 -8.48 -27.49 -50.31
C GLY A 171 -8.83 -27.81 -48.86
N GLY A 172 -9.59 -26.91 -48.22
CA GLY A 172 -10.67 -27.28 -47.31
C GLY A 172 -10.28 -27.56 -45.85
N SER A 173 -10.57 -26.58 -45.00
CA SER A 173 -10.73 -26.72 -43.55
C SER A 173 -11.81 -27.76 -43.21
N LEU A 174 -11.54 -28.64 -42.23
CA LEU A 174 -12.60 -29.29 -41.45
C LEU A 174 -12.32 -29.09 -39.94
N LEU A 175 -13.26 -28.40 -39.30
CA LEU A 175 -13.49 -28.32 -37.85
C LEU A 175 -13.45 -29.69 -37.17
N LEU A 176 -12.99 -29.75 -35.90
CA LEU A 176 -13.67 -30.52 -34.85
C LEU A 176 -13.48 -29.86 -33.46
N GLY A 177 -14.58 -29.85 -32.69
CA GLY A 177 -14.74 -29.26 -31.36
C GLY A 177 -14.30 -30.17 -30.20
N PRO A 178 -14.90 -30.02 -29.00
CA PRO A 178 -14.30 -30.41 -27.72
C PRO A 178 -14.20 -31.93 -27.54
N GLY A 179 -12.98 -32.39 -27.23
CA GLY A 179 -12.67 -33.77 -26.86
C GLY A 179 -11.73 -34.44 -27.86
N ASP A 180 -10.43 -34.14 -27.76
CA ASP A 180 -9.37 -35.06 -28.18
C ASP A 180 -8.03 -34.61 -27.58
N ALA A 181 -7.37 -35.55 -26.90
CA ALA A 181 -6.02 -35.36 -26.37
C ALA A 181 -5.02 -35.24 -27.54
N VAL A 182 -4.30 -34.12 -27.63
CA VAL A 182 -3.12 -34.07 -28.51
C VAL A 182 -2.06 -34.98 -27.91
N ARG A 183 -1.83 -36.12 -28.56
CA ARG A 183 -0.67 -37.00 -28.31
C ARG A 183 0.60 -36.17 -28.49
N ARG A 184 1.34 -36.00 -27.40
CA ARG A 184 2.78 -35.71 -27.43
C ARG A 184 3.45 -36.87 -28.17
N ASP A 185 4.27 -36.59 -29.18
CA ASP A 185 5.15 -37.62 -29.74
C ASP A 185 6.11 -38.06 -28.62
N PRO A 186 6.10 -39.33 -28.16
CA PRO A 186 6.98 -39.77 -27.09
C PRO A 186 8.40 -39.86 -27.64
N GLY A 187 9.26 -38.88 -27.32
CA GLY A 187 10.69 -38.96 -27.59
C GLY A 187 11.40 -37.71 -28.08
N THR A 188 10.72 -36.56 -28.29
CA THR A 188 11.41 -35.33 -28.74
C THR A 188 11.54 -34.30 -27.62
N PRO A 189 12.76 -33.96 -27.15
CA PRO A 189 12.97 -32.95 -26.13
C PRO A 189 12.72 -31.53 -26.65
N PRO A 190 12.25 -30.59 -25.80
CA PRO A 190 12.32 -29.17 -26.11
C PRO A 190 13.78 -28.72 -26.25
N TRP A 191 14.06 -27.84 -27.21
CA TRP A 191 15.39 -27.25 -27.39
C TRP A 191 15.35 -25.73 -27.20
N VAL A 192 16.44 -25.19 -26.66
CA VAL A 192 16.67 -23.75 -26.48
C VAL A 192 17.89 -23.38 -27.31
N ALA A 193 17.83 -22.33 -28.12
CA ALA A 193 18.99 -21.82 -28.84
C ALA A 193 19.44 -20.48 -28.25
N ALA A 194 20.74 -20.38 -27.96
CA ALA A 194 21.43 -19.15 -27.60
C ALA A 194 22.50 -18.86 -28.65
N TYR A 195 22.74 -17.59 -28.96
CA TYR A 195 23.71 -17.16 -29.98
C TYR A 195 24.85 -16.40 -29.29
N ASP A 196 26.10 -16.79 -29.57
CA ASP A 196 27.31 -16.08 -29.11
C ASP A 196 27.82 -15.17 -30.25
N PRO A 197 27.57 -13.85 -30.19
CA PRO A 197 27.95 -12.93 -31.25
C PRO A 197 29.47 -12.66 -31.31
N GLU A 198 30.25 -12.96 -30.27
CA GLU A 198 31.71 -12.78 -30.31
C GLU A 198 32.42 -13.95 -31.02
N LYS A 199 31.80 -15.13 -31.02
CA LYS A 199 32.37 -16.34 -31.66
C LYS A 199 31.67 -16.75 -32.95
N GLY A 200 30.52 -16.16 -33.27
CA GLY A 200 29.73 -16.48 -34.45
C GLY A 200 29.13 -17.90 -34.42
N GLU A 201 29.02 -18.52 -33.23
CA GLU A 201 28.51 -19.86 -33.04
C GLU A 201 27.12 -19.83 -32.37
N GLY A 202 26.18 -20.63 -32.87
CA GLY A 202 24.90 -20.89 -32.20
C GLY A 202 25.02 -22.08 -31.25
N ILE A 203 24.64 -21.92 -29.99
CA ILE A 203 24.60 -22.98 -28.98
C ILE A 203 23.14 -23.43 -28.84
N ALA A 204 22.84 -24.63 -29.31
CA ALA A 204 21.57 -25.30 -29.05
C ALA A 204 21.70 -26.23 -27.85
N PHE A 205 20.84 -26.08 -26.84
CA PHE A 205 20.72 -27.01 -25.72
C PHE A 205 19.58 -27.98 -25.98
N CYS A 206 19.88 -29.28 -25.96
CA CYS A 206 18.89 -30.33 -25.72
C CYS A 206 18.91 -30.64 -24.22
N LEU A 207 17.76 -30.59 -23.55
CA LEU A 207 17.65 -30.99 -22.14
C LEU A 207 17.42 -32.51 -22.06
N PRO A 208 18.14 -33.25 -21.18
CA PRO A 208 18.42 -34.66 -21.37
C PRO A 208 17.33 -35.57 -20.79
N ASP A 209 16.93 -36.60 -21.54
CA ASP A 209 17.30 -37.98 -21.20
C ASP A 209 18.73 -38.41 -21.60
N GLY A 210 19.51 -37.60 -22.34
CA GLY A 210 20.90 -37.90 -22.70
C GLY A 210 21.84 -36.69 -22.71
N GLN A 211 23.05 -36.85 -22.15
CA GLN A 211 24.17 -35.89 -22.01
C GLN A 211 24.22 -34.75 -23.07
N PRO A 212 24.52 -33.49 -22.68
CA PRO A 212 24.56 -32.35 -23.60
C PRO A 212 25.63 -32.53 -24.69
N GLN A 213 25.23 -32.44 -25.96
CA GLN A 213 26.18 -32.38 -27.09
C GLN A 213 26.18 -30.99 -27.74
N LEU A 214 27.36 -30.38 -27.85
CA LEU A 214 27.64 -29.18 -28.63
C LEU A 214 27.60 -29.53 -30.13
N GLY A 215 26.51 -29.17 -30.81
CA GLY A 215 26.43 -29.30 -32.27
C GLY A 215 27.03 -28.08 -32.98
N ARG A 216 28.22 -28.22 -33.59
CA ARG A 216 28.76 -27.24 -34.55
C ARG A 216 28.11 -27.48 -35.91
N ASN A 217 27.12 -26.68 -36.30
CA ASN A 217 26.64 -26.66 -37.69
C ASN A 217 27.05 -25.35 -38.37
N ARG A 218 27.78 -25.46 -39.47
CA ARG A 218 28.62 -24.41 -40.07
C ARG A 218 28.01 -23.76 -41.31
N GLU A 219 26.70 -23.84 -41.52
CA GLU A 219 26.07 -23.31 -42.73
C GLU A 219 24.93 -22.33 -42.40
N TYR A 220 25.34 -21.09 -42.08
CA TYR A 220 24.52 -19.90 -42.26
C TYR A 220 25.46 -18.77 -42.72
N PRO A 221 25.22 -18.06 -43.83
CA PRO A 221 26.08 -16.97 -44.26
C PRO A 221 25.94 -15.78 -43.31
N ALA A 222 27.08 -15.29 -42.82
CA ALA A 222 27.20 -14.14 -41.94
C ALA A 222 27.00 -12.81 -42.70
N VAL A 223 26.32 -11.84 -42.07
CA VAL A 223 26.30 -10.43 -42.49
C VAL A 223 27.23 -9.63 -41.59
N SER A 224 28.18 -8.91 -42.20
CA SER A 224 29.17 -8.05 -41.55
C SER A 224 28.58 -6.68 -41.18
N TYR A 225 28.96 -6.11 -40.04
CA TYR A 225 28.58 -4.77 -39.60
C TYR A 225 29.80 -3.84 -39.61
N SER A 226 29.70 -2.69 -40.27
CA SER A 226 30.68 -1.60 -40.18
C SER A 226 30.20 -0.54 -39.18
N ALA A 227 31.03 -0.23 -38.18
CA ALA A 227 30.84 0.89 -37.27
C ALA A 227 31.33 2.21 -37.92
N PRO A 228 30.78 3.35 -37.48
CA PRO A 228 31.70 4.40 -37.03
C PRO A 228 31.31 5.03 -35.68
N LEU A 229 32.31 4.98 -34.79
CA LEU A 229 32.80 6.05 -33.91
C LEU A 229 31.93 6.55 -32.73
N GLY A 230 32.38 6.15 -31.54
CA GLY A 230 33.01 7.15 -30.66
C GLY A 230 32.17 7.65 -29.49
N GLY A 231 31.83 6.78 -28.54
CA GLY A 231 31.38 7.20 -27.20
C GLY A 231 31.73 6.13 -26.18
N LYS A 232 32.62 6.44 -25.23
CA LYS A 232 32.87 5.58 -24.06
C LYS A 232 31.63 5.64 -23.17
N VAL A 233 30.84 4.58 -23.12
CA VAL A 233 29.82 4.40 -22.08
C VAL A 233 30.55 4.15 -20.75
N ALA A 234 30.18 4.88 -19.70
CA ALA A 234 30.76 4.70 -18.37
C ALA A 234 30.45 3.29 -17.83
N PRO A 235 31.43 2.60 -17.20
CA PRO A 235 31.24 1.25 -16.70
C PRO A 235 30.52 1.31 -15.35
N GLN A 236 29.18 1.23 -15.31
CA GLN A 236 28.34 0.82 -14.15
C GLN A 236 26.85 1.12 -14.40
N THR A 237 26.24 0.46 -15.39
CA THR A 237 24.77 0.53 -15.55
C THR A 237 24.16 -0.75 -15.00
N GLU A 238 23.46 -0.65 -13.88
CA GLU A 238 22.66 -1.72 -13.29
C GLU A 238 21.43 -1.97 -14.19
N VAL A 239 21.35 -3.12 -14.86
CA VAL A 239 20.22 -3.46 -15.73
C VAL A 239 19.32 -4.48 -15.02
N LYS A 240 18.14 -4.03 -14.58
CA LYS A 240 17.08 -4.91 -14.06
C LYS A 240 16.27 -5.46 -15.23
N VAL A 241 16.40 -6.76 -15.50
CA VAL A 241 15.59 -7.46 -16.52
C VAL A 241 14.52 -8.29 -15.82
N THR A 242 13.25 -8.01 -16.12
CA THR A 242 12.10 -8.79 -15.61
C THR A 242 11.59 -9.70 -16.72
N PHE A 243 11.47 -10.99 -16.44
CA PHE A 243 10.87 -11.97 -17.36
C PHE A 243 9.50 -12.38 -16.82
N HIS A 244 8.46 -12.34 -17.64
CA HIS A 244 7.17 -12.97 -17.34
C HIS A 244 7.09 -14.29 -18.10
N LEU A 245 7.14 -15.42 -17.38
CA LEU A 245 7.01 -16.76 -17.95
C LEU A 245 5.53 -17.16 -17.95
N ALA A 246 4.79 -16.75 -18.98
CA ALA A 246 3.51 -17.37 -19.28
C ALA A 246 3.75 -18.74 -19.95
N ALA A 247 3.20 -19.81 -19.36
CA ALA A 247 2.89 -21.09 -20.00
C ALA A 247 3.81 -22.34 -19.86
N PHE A 248 4.83 -22.41 -18.99
CA PHE A 248 5.66 -23.65 -18.91
C PHE A 248 6.01 -24.18 -17.50
N ALA A 249 5.20 -23.92 -16.49
CA ALA A 249 5.52 -24.34 -15.12
C ALA A 249 5.00 -25.75 -14.77
N GLY A 250 5.83 -26.76 -15.03
CA GLY A 250 5.93 -27.96 -14.20
C GLY A 250 7.26 -27.92 -13.42
N GLN A 251 7.28 -28.42 -12.20
CA GLN A 251 8.30 -28.25 -11.14
C GLN A 251 9.81 -28.48 -11.50
N GLN A 252 10.18 -28.82 -12.73
CA GLN A 252 11.58 -29.06 -13.16
C GLN A 252 12.20 -27.95 -14.03
N MET A 253 11.43 -27.03 -14.61
CA MET A 253 11.98 -26.05 -15.58
C MET A 253 12.69 -24.84 -14.94
N ALA A 254 12.18 -24.30 -13.83
CA ALA A 254 12.76 -23.11 -13.20
C ALA A 254 14.18 -23.33 -12.63
N PRO A 255 14.49 -24.46 -11.96
CA PRO A 255 15.85 -24.73 -11.47
C PRO A 255 16.86 -24.96 -12.61
N ALA A 256 16.44 -25.62 -13.69
CA ALA A 256 17.29 -25.87 -14.86
C ALA A 256 17.62 -24.57 -15.61
N LEU A 257 16.64 -23.66 -15.73
CA LEU A 257 16.83 -22.35 -16.35
C LEU A 257 17.69 -21.41 -15.48
N ALA A 258 17.49 -21.40 -14.16
CA ALA A 258 18.37 -20.72 -13.20
C ALA A 258 19.83 -21.22 -13.29
N ALA A 259 20.02 -22.53 -13.35
CA ALA A 259 21.34 -23.15 -13.47
C ALA A 259 22.00 -22.88 -14.83
N ALA A 260 21.22 -22.75 -15.91
CA ALA A 260 21.72 -22.38 -17.23
C ALA A 260 22.10 -20.89 -17.31
N LEU A 261 21.26 -19.98 -16.78
CA LEU A 261 21.55 -18.54 -16.72
C LEU A 261 22.77 -18.25 -15.85
N SER A 262 22.94 -18.97 -14.74
CA SER A 262 24.14 -18.86 -13.89
C SER A 262 25.43 -19.37 -14.55
N LYS A 263 25.33 -20.04 -15.70
CA LYS A 263 26.47 -20.54 -16.50
C LYS A 263 26.68 -19.74 -17.81
N ALA A 264 25.83 -18.75 -18.09
CA ALA A 264 25.92 -17.93 -19.30
C ALA A 264 27.06 -16.90 -19.16
N PRO A 265 27.88 -16.67 -20.22
CA PRO A 265 28.92 -15.64 -20.20
C PRO A 265 28.34 -14.26 -19.89
N GLY A 266 28.91 -13.55 -18.92
CA GLY A 266 28.46 -12.20 -18.52
C GLY A 266 27.50 -12.15 -17.32
N ILE A 267 27.01 -13.29 -16.83
CA ILE A 267 26.24 -13.38 -15.58
C ILE A 267 27.19 -13.89 -14.48
N THR A 268 27.65 -13.00 -13.60
CA THR A 268 28.65 -13.29 -12.56
C THR A 268 28.06 -13.67 -11.20
N VAL A 269 26.73 -13.66 -11.07
CA VAL A 269 26.00 -13.98 -9.84
C VAL A 269 25.00 -15.12 -10.06
N PRO A 270 24.70 -15.96 -9.06
CA PRO A 270 23.70 -17.01 -9.19
C PRO A 270 22.32 -16.43 -9.50
N ALA A 271 21.77 -16.77 -10.66
CA ALA A 271 20.39 -16.46 -11.01
C ALA A 271 19.47 -17.41 -10.22
N ARG A 272 18.56 -16.87 -9.41
CA ARG A 272 17.54 -17.65 -8.71
C ARG A 272 16.16 -17.26 -9.24
N PHE A 273 15.41 -18.25 -9.71
CA PHE A 273 13.96 -18.07 -9.84
C PHE A 273 13.36 -18.25 -8.46
N ARG A 274 12.81 -17.18 -7.90
CA ARG A 274 11.91 -17.31 -6.77
C ARG A 274 10.55 -17.66 -7.36
N GLN A 275 10.05 -18.86 -7.06
CA GLN A 275 8.63 -19.10 -7.18
C GLN A 275 7.99 -18.12 -6.20
N VAL A 276 7.34 -17.08 -6.71
CA VAL A 276 6.81 -16.02 -5.84
C VAL A 276 5.74 -16.66 -4.96
N TYR A 277 4.83 -17.44 -5.53
CA TYR A 277 3.98 -18.44 -4.85
C TYR A 277 3.55 -19.52 -5.86
N ASP A 278 3.26 -20.75 -5.44
CA ASP A 278 2.19 -21.50 -6.11
C ASP A 278 0.90 -20.87 -5.59
N LEU A 279 0.24 -20.06 -6.42
CA LEU A 279 -1.07 -19.52 -6.07
C LEU A 279 -2.14 -20.63 -6.01
N GLY A 280 -1.77 -21.91 -6.18
CA GLY A 280 -2.26 -23.06 -5.40
C GLY A 280 -3.70 -22.93 -4.92
N GLY A 281 -4.62 -22.72 -5.86
CA GLY A 281 -6.01 -22.36 -5.55
C GLY A 281 -6.62 -21.27 -6.44
N GLU A 282 -5.83 -20.48 -7.17
CA GLU A 282 -6.38 -19.34 -7.93
C GLU A 282 -7.23 -19.68 -9.15
N HIS A 283 -7.07 -20.87 -9.72
CA HIS A 283 -7.77 -21.22 -10.93
C HIS A 283 -8.61 -22.45 -10.70
N PHE A 284 -9.81 -22.19 -10.20
CA PHE A 284 -10.87 -23.15 -10.23
C PHE A 284 -12.09 -22.58 -10.91
N ASP A 285 -12.80 -23.45 -11.62
CA ASP A 285 -14.11 -23.10 -12.13
C ASP A 285 -15.08 -22.99 -10.94
N PRO A 286 -15.62 -21.80 -10.60
CA PRO A 286 -16.59 -21.66 -9.53
C PRO A 286 -17.88 -22.45 -9.79
N ALA A 287 -18.14 -22.85 -11.04
CA ALA A 287 -19.24 -23.73 -11.43
C ALA A 287 -18.97 -25.21 -11.17
N ASP A 288 -17.72 -25.62 -10.88
CA ASP A 288 -17.42 -26.99 -10.47
C ASP A 288 -17.86 -27.22 -9.03
N LEU A 289 -18.96 -27.96 -8.89
CA LEU A 289 -19.59 -28.28 -7.62
C LEU A 289 -19.11 -29.61 -7.02
N SER A 290 -18.19 -30.32 -7.67
CA SER A 290 -17.84 -31.70 -7.33
C SER A 290 -17.28 -31.87 -5.92
N LEU A 291 -16.40 -30.97 -5.48
CA LEU A 291 -15.78 -31.05 -4.15
C LEU A 291 -16.77 -30.72 -3.04
N TRP A 292 -17.61 -29.70 -3.22
CA TRP A 292 -18.71 -29.41 -2.30
C TRP A 292 -19.66 -30.60 -2.19
N GLN A 293 -20.10 -31.19 -3.32
CA GLN A 293 -20.97 -32.37 -3.31
C GLN A 293 -20.35 -33.54 -2.57
N LYS A 294 -19.03 -33.76 -2.74
CA LYS A 294 -18.29 -34.85 -2.11
C LYS A 294 -18.12 -34.65 -0.60
N TYR A 295 -17.83 -33.43 -0.15
CA TYR A 295 -17.38 -33.18 1.22
C TYR A 295 -18.39 -32.44 2.12
N ARG A 296 -19.51 -31.91 1.61
CA ARG A 296 -20.52 -31.18 2.43
C ARG A 296 -21.01 -31.95 3.65
N ALA A 297 -21.18 -33.27 3.52
CA ALA A 297 -21.65 -34.13 4.60
C ALA A 297 -20.57 -34.41 5.67
N SER A 298 -19.30 -34.13 5.38
CA SER A 298 -18.17 -34.35 6.30
C SER A 298 -17.96 -33.18 7.27
N VAL A 299 -18.57 -32.02 7.02
CA VAL A 299 -18.41 -30.82 7.85
C VAL A 299 -18.92 -31.07 9.27
N ARG A 300 -18.07 -30.77 10.26
CA ARG A 300 -18.39 -30.84 11.69
C ARG A 300 -18.50 -29.42 12.23
N ARG A 301 -19.69 -29.01 12.65
CA ARG A 301 -20.01 -27.62 12.99
C ARG A 301 -20.03 -27.37 14.50
N PRO A 302 -19.77 -26.13 14.95
CA PRO A 302 -19.31 -25.00 14.12
C PRO A 302 -17.82 -25.18 13.74
N ILE A 303 -17.44 -24.71 12.54
CA ILE A 303 -16.09 -24.88 11.96
C ILE A 303 -15.51 -23.58 11.42
N ALA A 304 -16.33 -22.57 11.16
CA ALA A 304 -15.90 -21.30 10.58
C ALA A 304 -15.27 -20.40 11.66
N PHE A 305 -15.87 -19.25 11.95
CA PHE A 305 -15.29 -18.29 12.90
C PHE A 305 -15.24 -18.81 14.34
N ILE A 306 -16.19 -19.67 14.73
CA ILE A 306 -16.30 -20.24 16.08
C ILE A 306 -16.09 -21.75 15.99
N LYS A 307 -15.21 -22.30 16.81
CA LYS A 307 -15.01 -23.76 16.94
C LYS A 307 -15.76 -24.30 18.17
N PRO A 308 -15.96 -25.62 18.31
CA PRO A 308 -16.69 -26.16 19.47
C PRO A 308 -16.04 -25.77 20.81
N ALA A 309 -14.71 -25.79 20.88
CA ALA A 309 -13.97 -25.38 22.09
C ALA A 309 -14.12 -23.88 22.40
N ASP A 310 -14.21 -23.03 21.37
CA ASP A 310 -14.41 -21.59 21.52
C ASP A 310 -15.82 -21.29 22.04
N LEU A 311 -16.84 -22.03 21.57
CA LEU A 311 -18.21 -21.90 22.04
C LEU A 311 -18.38 -22.32 23.51
N GLU A 312 -17.76 -23.43 23.92
CA GLU A 312 -17.76 -23.86 25.32
C GLU A 312 -17.07 -22.82 26.22
N ARG A 313 -15.96 -22.24 25.76
CA ARG A 313 -15.27 -21.15 26.46
C ARG A 313 -16.15 -19.92 26.57
N ALA A 314 -16.88 -19.56 25.52
CA ALA A 314 -17.82 -18.45 25.52
C ALA A 314 -18.97 -18.63 26.51
N ARG A 315 -19.56 -19.84 26.57
CA ARG A 315 -20.60 -20.16 27.56
C ARG A 315 -20.06 -20.02 28.99
N GLU A 316 -18.83 -20.47 29.23
CA GLU A 316 -18.20 -20.33 30.54
C GLU A 316 -17.88 -18.86 30.89
N ASN A 317 -17.41 -18.09 29.91
CA ASN A 317 -17.19 -16.65 30.06
C ASN A 317 -18.50 -15.93 30.40
N VAL A 318 -19.60 -16.21 29.68
CA VAL A 318 -20.94 -15.68 30.00
C VAL A 318 -21.37 -16.08 31.41
N ARG A 319 -21.08 -17.29 31.87
CA ARG A 319 -21.45 -17.74 33.21
C ARG A 319 -20.73 -16.92 34.29
N ARG A 320 -19.42 -16.70 34.13
CA ARG A 320 -18.54 -16.13 35.14
C ARG A 320 -18.48 -14.60 35.12
N HIS A 321 -18.36 -13.99 33.94
CA HIS A 321 -17.86 -12.62 33.81
C HIS A 321 -18.96 -11.59 33.49
N PRO A 322 -19.01 -10.45 34.19
CA PRO A 322 -19.98 -9.39 33.89
C PRO A 322 -19.88 -8.82 32.47
N TRP A 323 -18.67 -8.69 31.92
CA TRP A 323 -18.47 -8.17 30.56
C TRP A 323 -19.06 -9.10 29.49
N ALA A 324 -18.87 -10.40 29.64
CA ALA A 324 -19.42 -11.41 28.73
C ALA A 324 -20.95 -11.46 28.80
N LYS A 325 -21.53 -11.32 30.00
CA LYS A 325 -22.99 -11.17 30.17
C LYS A 325 -23.54 -9.95 29.45
N ARG A 326 -22.82 -8.81 29.47
CA ARG A 326 -23.20 -7.60 28.74
C ARG A 326 -23.15 -7.80 27.22
N LEU A 327 -22.16 -8.52 26.71
CA LEU A 327 -22.10 -8.87 25.28
C LEU A 327 -23.31 -9.72 24.87
N LEU A 328 -23.64 -10.76 25.63
CA LEU A 328 -24.84 -11.57 25.39
C LEU A 328 -26.14 -10.74 25.44
N ALA A 329 -26.28 -9.89 26.46
CA ALA A 329 -27.41 -8.97 26.55
C ALA A 329 -27.49 -8.02 25.34
N GLY A 330 -26.34 -7.60 24.80
CA GLY A 330 -26.24 -6.82 23.57
C GLY A 330 -26.74 -7.56 22.34
N TYR A 331 -26.37 -8.83 22.14
CA TYR A 331 -26.92 -9.66 21.06
C TYR A 331 -28.43 -9.81 21.20
N ARG A 332 -28.92 -10.15 22.40
CA ARG A 332 -30.36 -10.28 22.68
C ARG A 332 -31.12 -8.99 22.39
N GLY A 333 -30.65 -7.86 22.90
CA GLY A 333 -31.33 -6.57 22.69
C GLY A 333 -31.49 -6.19 21.21
N ARG A 334 -30.56 -6.62 20.34
CA ARG A 334 -30.68 -6.43 18.89
C ARG A 334 -31.55 -7.51 18.22
N ALA A 335 -31.43 -8.76 18.66
CA ALA A 335 -32.14 -9.90 18.11
C ALA A 335 -33.64 -9.92 18.46
N ASP A 336 -34.01 -9.49 19.68
CA ASP A 336 -35.37 -9.57 20.22
C ASP A 336 -36.38 -8.81 19.36
N TYR A 337 -35.99 -7.66 18.79
CA TYR A 337 -36.88 -6.93 17.90
C TYR A 337 -37.29 -7.77 16.69
N VAL A 338 -36.31 -8.42 16.05
CA VAL A 338 -36.52 -9.22 14.84
C VAL A 338 -37.22 -10.54 15.16
N LEU A 339 -36.87 -11.18 16.28
CA LEU A 339 -37.54 -12.39 16.77
C LEU A 339 -39.04 -12.18 16.91
N ASN A 340 -39.44 -11.03 17.47
CA ASN A 340 -40.84 -10.69 17.72
C ASN A 340 -41.60 -10.13 16.50
N GLN A 341 -40.95 -10.01 15.33
CA GLN A 341 -41.65 -9.63 14.10
C GLN A 341 -42.38 -10.82 13.46
N PRO A 342 -43.50 -10.58 12.77
CA PRO A 342 -44.22 -11.64 12.06
C PRO A 342 -43.38 -12.16 10.86
N PRO A 343 -43.72 -13.33 10.27
CA PRO A 343 -42.97 -13.91 9.16
C PRO A 343 -42.80 -12.98 7.94
N GLU A 344 -43.85 -12.21 7.60
CA GLU A 344 -43.90 -11.29 6.46
C GLU A 344 -42.85 -10.18 6.57
N PHE A 345 -42.43 -9.85 7.78
CA PHE A 345 -41.36 -8.88 8.01
C PHE A 345 -40.04 -9.33 7.37
N VAL A 346 -39.72 -10.63 7.40
CA VAL A 346 -38.50 -11.17 6.78
C VAL A 346 -38.56 -10.97 5.26
N GLU A 347 -39.73 -11.15 4.65
CA GLU A 347 -39.91 -10.93 3.21
C GLU A 347 -39.85 -9.44 2.83
N GLN A 348 -40.45 -8.56 3.65
CA GLN A 348 -40.39 -7.10 3.46
C GLN A 348 -38.96 -6.55 3.56
N MET A 349 -38.16 -7.11 4.47
CA MET A 349 -36.79 -6.69 4.73
C MET A 349 -35.76 -7.34 3.80
N ILE A 350 -36.11 -8.45 3.16
CA ILE A 350 -35.27 -9.13 2.17
C ILE A 350 -36.07 -9.21 0.87
N PRO A 351 -36.22 -8.08 0.16
CA PRO A 351 -37.08 -7.98 -1.01
C PRO A 351 -36.53 -8.80 -2.19
N ALA A 352 -37.41 -9.22 -3.10
CA ALA A 352 -36.99 -9.90 -4.34
C ALA A 352 -36.28 -8.96 -5.32
N LEU A 353 -36.56 -7.65 -5.25
CA LEU A 353 -35.91 -6.63 -6.07
C LEU A 353 -34.47 -6.38 -5.60
N THR A 354 -33.53 -6.33 -6.56
CA THR A 354 -32.10 -6.11 -6.30
C THR A 354 -31.88 -4.85 -5.44
N PRO A 355 -31.14 -4.93 -4.32
CA PRO A 355 -30.69 -3.76 -3.58
C PRO A 355 -29.70 -2.94 -4.42
N LEU A 356 -29.51 -1.64 -4.13
CA LEU A 356 -28.50 -0.82 -4.81
C LEU A 356 -27.43 -0.36 -3.82
N CYS A 357 -26.80 0.79 -4.06
CA CYS A 357 -25.74 1.32 -3.21
C CYS A 357 -26.30 2.09 -2.01
N THR A 358 -25.70 1.93 -0.82
CA THR A 358 -25.96 2.84 0.32
C THR A 358 -25.09 4.11 0.25
N LEU A 359 -24.03 4.08 -0.54
CA LEU A 359 -23.19 5.24 -0.85
C LEU A 359 -23.68 5.90 -2.15
N PHE A 360 -23.05 7.01 -2.55
CA PHE A 360 -23.35 7.73 -3.81
C PHE A 360 -24.81 8.17 -3.97
N THR A 361 -25.57 8.20 -2.87
CA THR A 361 -26.96 8.67 -2.81
C THR A 361 -26.99 10.08 -2.25
N MET A 362 -26.83 11.10 -3.09
CA MET A 362 -26.67 12.49 -2.64
C MET A 362 -28.02 13.18 -2.35
N CYS A 363 -28.08 14.02 -1.31
CA CYS A 363 -29.29 14.75 -0.93
C CYS A 363 -29.44 16.03 -1.76
N PRO A 364 -30.42 16.15 -2.70
CA PRO A 364 -30.58 17.33 -3.55
C PRO A 364 -31.05 18.57 -2.80
N HIS A 365 -31.56 18.42 -1.56
CA HIS A 365 -31.93 19.56 -0.72
C HIS A 365 -30.70 20.29 -0.14
N CYS A 366 -29.59 19.59 0.05
CA CYS A 366 -28.38 20.19 0.61
C CYS A 366 -27.62 20.92 -0.50
N GLU A 367 -27.17 22.14 -0.22
CA GLU A 367 -26.28 22.88 -1.11
C GLU A 367 -24.97 22.10 -1.36
N TYR A 368 -24.38 21.59 -0.28
CA TYR A 368 -23.23 20.68 -0.29
C TYR A 368 -23.66 19.31 0.22
N ALA A 369 -24.09 18.44 -0.69
CA ALA A 369 -24.35 17.05 -0.37
C ALA A 369 -23.02 16.27 -0.39
N PRO A 370 -22.63 15.59 0.70
CA PRO A 370 -21.50 14.66 0.68
C PRO A 370 -21.72 13.59 -0.38
N VAL A 371 -20.67 13.24 -1.14
CA VAL A 371 -20.77 12.29 -2.26
C VAL A 371 -21.33 10.95 -1.82
N HIS A 372 -20.96 10.48 -0.64
CA HIS A 372 -21.43 9.21 -0.07
C HIS A 372 -22.83 9.24 0.56
N GLY A 373 -23.48 10.41 0.56
CA GLY A 373 -24.70 10.61 1.34
C GLY A 373 -24.43 10.55 2.85
N GLN A 374 -25.36 11.11 3.63
CA GLN A 374 -25.36 10.97 5.09
C GLN A 374 -26.80 10.84 5.56
N TYR A 375 -27.25 9.60 5.75
CA TYR A 375 -28.62 9.31 6.16
C TYR A 375 -28.67 8.59 7.51
N ILE A 376 -29.84 8.67 8.11
CA ILE A 376 -30.29 7.86 9.23
C ILE A 376 -31.37 6.94 8.65
N TRP A 377 -31.15 5.63 8.80
CA TRP A 377 -32.13 4.60 8.52
C TRP A 377 -32.48 3.91 9.83
N ASP A 378 -33.75 3.57 10.01
CA ASP A 378 -34.30 3.01 11.25
C ASP A 378 -35.17 1.80 10.90
N VAL A 379 -34.87 0.64 11.50
CA VAL A 379 -35.61 -0.60 11.24
C VAL A 379 -37.10 -0.49 11.56
N LYS A 380 -37.49 0.42 12.46
CA LYS A 380 -38.91 0.67 12.81
C LYS A 380 -39.65 1.52 11.77
N ARG A 381 -38.91 2.20 10.90
CA ARG A 381 -39.42 2.93 9.72
C ARG A 381 -38.57 2.51 8.51
N PRO A 382 -38.68 1.23 8.10
CA PRO A 382 -37.68 0.62 7.25
C PRO A 382 -37.75 1.13 5.80
N ASP A 383 -38.77 1.90 5.45
CA ASP A 383 -39.03 2.46 4.12
C ASP A 383 -38.67 3.95 4.00
N GLU A 384 -37.93 4.50 4.98
CA GLU A 384 -37.53 5.92 5.02
C GLU A 384 -36.01 6.11 5.20
N LEU A 385 -35.46 7.15 4.56
CA LEU A 385 -34.10 7.66 4.79
C LEU A 385 -34.14 9.13 5.18
N LYS A 386 -33.66 9.46 6.38
CA LYS A 386 -33.57 10.85 6.85
C LYS A 386 -32.18 11.42 6.67
N CYS A 387 -32.02 12.51 5.91
CA CYS A 387 -30.74 13.18 5.74
C CYS A 387 -30.25 13.75 7.08
N ARG A 388 -28.99 13.44 7.46
CA ARG A 388 -28.35 13.94 8.70
C ARG A 388 -28.11 15.45 8.67
N ASN A 389 -27.86 16.03 7.49
CA ASN A 389 -27.55 17.45 7.36
C ASN A 389 -28.79 18.35 7.47
N CYS A 390 -29.85 18.05 6.70
CA CYS A 390 -31.01 18.94 6.60
C CYS A 390 -32.32 18.36 7.18
N GLY A 391 -32.32 17.09 7.58
CA GLY A 391 -33.50 16.43 8.15
C GLY A 391 -34.56 15.98 7.16
N THR A 392 -34.41 16.26 5.85
CA THR A 392 -35.35 15.79 4.81
C THR A 392 -35.44 14.27 4.79
N VAL A 393 -36.67 13.74 4.72
CA VAL A 393 -36.96 12.32 4.65
C VAL A 393 -37.23 11.92 3.19
N TYR A 394 -36.63 10.83 2.74
CA TYR A 394 -36.77 10.27 1.39
C TYR A 394 -37.32 8.84 1.45
N PRO A 395 -38.04 8.38 0.42
CA PRO A 395 -38.51 9.14 -0.74
C PRO A 395 -39.58 10.21 -0.37
N ASN A 396 -39.77 11.23 -1.21
CA ASN A 396 -40.81 12.26 -1.04
C ASN A 396 -41.21 12.88 -2.39
N GLU A 397 -42.37 13.55 -2.42
CA GLU A 397 -42.93 14.15 -3.64
C GLU A 397 -42.10 15.32 -4.19
N LYS A 398 -41.34 16.04 -3.34
CA LYS A 398 -40.54 17.19 -3.75
C LYS A 398 -39.30 16.78 -4.56
N TYR A 399 -38.78 15.59 -4.32
CA TYR A 399 -37.61 15.03 -4.98
C TYR A 399 -37.93 13.62 -5.51
N PRO A 400 -38.79 13.52 -6.55
CA PRO A 400 -39.33 12.24 -6.99
C PRO A 400 -38.27 11.38 -7.70
N GLU A 401 -38.31 10.07 -7.47
CA GLU A 401 -37.53 9.09 -8.26
C GLU A 401 -38.29 8.69 -9.54
N ASP A 402 -38.35 9.62 -10.49
CA ASP A 402 -39.11 9.53 -11.74
C ASP A 402 -38.34 8.90 -12.92
N LEU A 403 -37.01 8.75 -12.81
CA LEU A 403 -36.23 7.97 -13.78
C LEU A 403 -36.33 6.49 -13.43
N VAL A 404 -36.66 5.66 -14.43
CA VAL A 404 -36.83 4.22 -14.25
C VAL A 404 -35.90 3.45 -15.20
N LEU A 405 -35.03 2.61 -14.64
CA LEU A 405 -34.30 1.58 -15.37
C LEU A 405 -35.05 0.25 -15.22
N VAL A 406 -35.27 -0.46 -16.32
CA VAL A 406 -36.00 -1.73 -16.33
C VAL A 406 -35.06 -2.84 -16.77
N ALA A 407 -34.74 -3.74 -15.84
CA ALA A 407 -34.01 -4.97 -16.13
C ALA A 407 -34.99 -6.12 -16.41
N ARG A 408 -34.63 -7.02 -17.31
CA ARG A 408 -35.47 -8.14 -17.76
C ARG A 408 -34.91 -9.51 -17.42
N HIS A 409 -33.62 -9.60 -17.09
CA HIS A 409 -32.99 -10.85 -16.69
C HIS A 409 -33.56 -11.37 -15.36
N GLY A 410 -33.93 -12.65 -15.33
CA GLY A 410 -34.50 -13.28 -14.14
C GLY A 410 -35.91 -12.80 -13.75
N GLY A 411 -36.56 -11.99 -14.60
CA GLY A 411 -37.86 -11.34 -14.33
C GLY A 411 -37.76 -9.82 -14.45
N GLU A 412 -38.91 -9.14 -14.62
CA GLU A 412 -38.92 -7.67 -14.69
C GLU A 412 -38.56 -7.05 -13.32
N GLN A 413 -37.49 -6.25 -13.29
CA GLN A 413 -37.07 -5.47 -12.12
C GLN A 413 -37.01 -3.99 -12.51
N ARG A 414 -37.65 -3.13 -11.69
CA ARG A 414 -37.75 -1.68 -11.95
C ARG A 414 -36.94 -0.92 -10.90
N PHE A 415 -35.92 -0.18 -11.33
CA PHE A 415 -35.05 0.61 -10.47
C PHE A 415 -35.33 2.09 -10.68
N THR A 416 -35.62 2.81 -9.60
CA THR A 416 -36.00 4.22 -9.63
C THR A 416 -34.86 5.12 -9.16
N PHE A 417 -34.66 6.25 -9.83
CA PHE A 417 -33.63 7.23 -9.56
C PHE A 417 -34.19 8.65 -9.63
N TYR A 418 -33.60 9.56 -8.88
CA TYR A 418 -33.95 10.99 -8.90
C TYR A 418 -33.63 11.63 -10.26
N GLY A 419 -34.67 12.11 -10.97
CA GLY A 419 -34.53 12.71 -12.31
C GLY A 419 -34.03 14.14 -12.35
N GLY A 420 -33.99 14.84 -11.21
CA GLY A 420 -33.48 16.21 -11.14
C GLY A 420 -31.95 16.32 -11.24
N LYS A 421 -31.32 16.95 -10.24
CA LYS A 421 -29.87 17.18 -10.20
C LYS A 421 -29.08 15.86 -10.28
N SER A 422 -28.03 15.86 -11.10
CA SER A 422 -26.96 14.85 -11.10
C SER A 422 -25.65 15.45 -10.64
N TRP A 423 -24.71 14.61 -10.21
CA TRP A 423 -23.39 15.04 -9.74
C TRP A 423 -22.30 14.33 -10.54
N ASN A 424 -21.33 15.08 -11.05
CA ASN A 424 -20.18 14.47 -11.73
C ASN A 424 -19.15 14.05 -10.68
N PHE A 425 -18.81 12.77 -10.67
CA PHE A 425 -17.76 12.19 -9.84
C PHE A 425 -17.02 11.18 -10.68
N ASN A 426 -15.68 11.20 -10.71
CA ASN A 426 -14.87 10.30 -11.52
C ASN A 426 -15.29 10.20 -13.00
N ASN A 427 -15.73 11.32 -13.60
CA ASN A 427 -16.22 11.37 -14.99
C ASN A 427 -17.49 10.55 -15.26
N ILE A 428 -18.27 10.24 -14.23
CA ILE A 428 -19.62 9.65 -14.35
C ILE A 428 -20.65 10.55 -13.66
N HIS A 429 -21.87 10.63 -14.23
CA HIS A 429 -22.98 11.33 -13.60
C HIS A 429 -23.71 10.43 -12.61
N LEU A 430 -23.55 10.72 -11.33
CA LEU A 430 -24.25 10.05 -10.24
C LEU A 430 -25.68 10.58 -10.13
N ARG A 431 -26.62 9.66 -9.86
CA ARG A 431 -28.01 9.96 -9.49
C ARG A 431 -28.41 9.14 -8.29
N SER A 432 -29.14 9.78 -7.39
CA SER A 432 -29.57 9.17 -6.14
C SER A 432 -30.71 8.18 -6.35
N SER A 433 -30.63 7.02 -5.71
CA SER A 433 -31.74 6.08 -5.52
C SER A 433 -31.89 5.78 -4.02
N TRP A 434 -32.74 6.54 -3.34
CA TRP A 434 -33.11 6.30 -1.95
C TRP A 434 -33.84 4.97 -1.79
N THR A 435 -34.74 4.61 -2.70
CA THR A 435 -35.42 3.30 -2.60
C THR A 435 -34.43 2.15 -2.78
N GLY A 436 -33.44 2.29 -3.67
CA GLY A 436 -32.33 1.35 -3.82
C GLY A 436 -31.45 1.25 -2.58
N ALA A 437 -31.07 2.39 -2.01
CA ALA A 437 -30.31 2.47 -0.77
C ALA A 437 -31.07 1.87 0.43
N ILE A 438 -32.38 2.11 0.53
CA ILE A 438 -33.26 1.52 1.55
C ILE A 438 -33.21 -0.01 1.48
N ARG A 439 -33.33 -0.60 0.28
CA ARG A 439 -33.23 -2.06 0.12
C ARG A 439 -31.90 -2.60 0.62
N ALA A 440 -30.80 -1.92 0.29
CA ALA A 440 -29.46 -2.30 0.78
C ALA A 440 -29.30 -2.15 2.29
N HIS A 441 -29.91 -1.14 2.91
CA HIS A 441 -29.98 -1.03 4.38
C HIS A 441 -30.77 -2.18 5.01
N LYS A 442 -31.90 -2.56 4.41
CA LYS A 442 -32.72 -3.67 4.90
C LYS A 442 -31.96 -5.00 4.80
N THR A 443 -31.36 -5.33 3.66
CA THR A 443 -30.60 -6.58 3.48
C THR A 443 -29.36 -6.61 4.37
N GLY A 444 -28.64 -5.50 4.50
CA GLY A 444 -27.49 -5.38 5.42
C GLY A 444 -27.90 -5.55 6.89
N TYR A 445 -29.05 -4.98 7.29
CA TYR A 445 -29.59 -5.16 8.63
C TYR A 445 -29.97 -6.62 8.91
N MET A 446 -30.64 -7.29 7.96
CA MET A 446 -31.09 -8.67 8.14
C MET A 446 -29.94 -9.68 8.18
N ALA A 447 -28.84 -9.44 7.45
CA ALA A 447 -27.64 -10.27 7.56
C ALA A 447 -27.01 -10.17 8.97
N ARG A 448 -26.92 -8.96 9.53
CA ARG A 448 -26.46 -8.74 10.90
C ARG A 448 -27.42 -9.35 11.94
N ALA A 449 -28.73 -9.21 11.71
CA ALA A 449 -29.75 -9.79 12.59
C ALA A 449 -29.68 -11.33 12.60
N ALA A 450 -29.46 -11.97 11.45
CA ALA A 450 -29.27 -13.42 11.37
C ALA A 450 -28.08 -13.88 12.23
N ARG A 451 -26.96 -13.15 12.15
CA ARG A 451 -25.78 -13.39 12.99
C ARG A 451 -26.09 -13.21 14.47
N ASP A 452 -26.69 -12.09 14.88
CA ASP A 452 -27.03 -11.83 16.29
C ASP A 452 -28.00 -12.90 16.84
N LEU A 453 -29.03 -13.30 16.09
CA LEU A 453 -29.98 -14.38 16.43
C LEU A 453 -29.25 -15.72 16.60
N ALA A 454 -28.39 -16.09 15.66
CA ALA A 454 -27.59 -17.31 15.73
C ALA A 454 -26.63 -17.31 16.95
N MET A 455 -26.09 -16.15 17.32
CA MET A 455 -25.21 -16.00 18.48
C MET A 455 -25.96 -16.20 19.79
N VAL A 456 -27.16 -15.64 19.92
CA VAL A 456 -28.02 -15.90 21.08
C VAL A 456 -28.33 -17.39 21.17
N TYR A 457 -28.73 -18.03 20.07
CA TYR A 457 -28.98 -19.47 20.03
C TYR A 457 -27.76 -20.28 20.49
N ALA A 458 -26.58 -20.03 19.90
CA ALA A 458 -25.36 -20.77 20.22
C ALA A 458 -24.97 -20.65 21.69
N LEU A 459 -25.09 -19.45 22.29
CA LEU A 459 -24.70 -19.20 23.67
C LEU A 459 -25.73 -19.66 24.72
N THR A 460 -27.01 -19.83 24.34
CA THR A 460 -28.11 -20.02 25.31
C THR A 460 -28.90 -21.31 25.09
N GLY A 461 -28.87 -21.88 23.89
CA GLY A 461 -29.71 -23.00 23.48
C GLY A 461 -31.17 -22.63 23.15
N GLU A 462 -31.54 -21.35 23.16
CA GLU A 462 -32.93 -20.93 22.90
C GLU A 462 -33.30 -21.06 21.42
N ARG A 463 -33.99 -22.16 21.10
CA ARG A 463 -34.32 -22.60 19.74
C ARG A 463 -35.04 -21.55 18.88
N ALA A 464 -35.90 -20.72 19.47
CA ALA A 464 -36.65 -19.70 18.73
C ALA A 464 -35.74 -18.69 17.99
N TYR A 465 -34.61 -18.32 18.59
CA TYR A 465 -33.64 -17.43 17.94
C TYR A 465 -32.99 -18.12 16.73
N GLY A 466 -32.61 -19.40 16.88
CA GLY A 466 -32.01 -20.19 15.81
C GLY A 466 -32.97 -20.44 14.64
N GLU A 467 -34.25 -20.73 14.92
CA GLU A 467 -35.29 -20.90 13.89
C GLU A 467 -35.55 -19.60 13.11
N LYS A 468 -35.55 -18.45 13.78
CA LYS A 468 -35.69 -17.14 13.11
C LYS A 468 -34.46 -16.84 12.23
N ALA A 469 -33.24 -17.15 12.69
CA ALA A 469 -32.02 -17.03 11.89
C ALA A 469 -32.09 -17.92 10.63
N ALA A 470 -32.53 -19.17 10.78
CA ALA A 470 -32.74 -20.10 9.67
C ALA A 470 -33.75 -19.57 8.65
N ALA A 471 -34.86 -18.95 9.09
CA ALA A 471 -35.84 -18.33 8.19
C ALA A 471 -35.24 -17.16 7.39
N ILE A 472 -34.34 -16.37 7.98
CA ILE A 472 -33.64 -15.29 7.28
C ILE A 472 -32.69 -15.84 6.21
N LEU A 473 -31.89 -16.86 6.54
CA LEU A 473 -30.98 -17.54 5.60
C LEU A 473 -31.75 -18.15 4.42
N SER A 474 -32.86 -18.82 4.74
CA SER A 474 -33.79 -19.38 3.76
C SER A 474 -34.32 -18.31 2.81
N ARG A 475 -34.71 -17.15 3.32
CA ARG A 475 -35.20 -16.04 2.49
C ARG A 475 -34.11 -15.47 1.58
N PHE A 476 -32.89 -15.27 2.09
CA PHE A 476 -31.76 -14.85 1.25
C PHE A 476 -31.51 -15.85 0.11
N ALA A 477 -31.46 -17.16 0.41
CA ALA A 477 -31.29 -18.19 -0.61
C ALA A 477 -32.40 -18.20 -1.67
N THR A 478 -33.61 -17.74 -1.34
CA THR A 478 -34.72 -17.63 -2.30
C THR A 478 -34.53 -16.48 -3.29
N VAL A 479 -34.01 -15.32 -2.85
CA VAL A 479 -33.98 -14.11 -3.68
C VAL A 479 -32.61 -13.80 -4.27
N TYR A 480 -31.52 -14.21 -3.61
CA TYR A 480 -30.16 -13.87 -4.01
C TYR A 480 -29.79 -14.29 -5.44
N PRO A 481 -30.23 -15.46 -5.96
CA PRO A 481 -29.99 -15.81 -7.36
C PRO A 481 -30.53 -14.77 -8.36
N GLY A 482 -31.64 -14.10 -8.03
CA GLY A 482 -32.27 -13.07 -8.86
C GLY A 482 -31.68 -11.67 -8.70
N TYR A 483 -30.79 -11.45 -7.73
CA TYR A 483 -30.09 -10.17 -7.59
C TYR A 483 -29.08 -9.97 -8.71
N LEU A 484 -29.17 -8.83 -9.39
CA LEU A 484 -28.26 -8.46 -10.49
C LEU A 484 -26.96 -7.86 -9.95
N ILE A 485 -25.89 -7.92 -10.73
CA ILE A 485 -24.66 -7.20 -10.40
C ILE A 485 -24.84 -5.73 -10.77
N HIS A 486 -24.48 -4.85 -9.84
CA HIS A 486 -24.58 -3.42 -10.03
C HIS A 486 -23.36 -2.70 -9.46
N SER A 487 -23.13 -1.46 -9.91
CA SER A 487 -22.08 -0.59 -9.41
C SER A 487 -22.61 0.35 -8.33
N GLY A 488 -21.71 0.83 -7.48
CA GLY A 488 -21.99 1.92 -6.54
C GLY A 488 -22.42 3.22 -7.22
N TYR A 489 -22.11 3.39 -8.51
CA TYR A 489 -22.47 4.58 -9.29
C TYR A 489 -23.84 4.50 -9.96
N GLY A 490 -24.57 3.40 -9.76
CA GLY A 490 -25.95 3.22 -10.23
C GLY A 490 -26.09 2.50 -11.56
N GLU A 491 -25.01 1.91 -12.08
CA GLU A 491 -25.04 1.06 -13.28
C GLU A 491 -25.48 -0.35 -12.91
N ILE A 492 -26.26 -1.03 -13.76
CA ILE A 492 -26.83 -2.36 -13.49
C ILE A 492 -26.59 -3.28 -14.69
N ALA A 493 -25.99 -4.44 -14.47
CA ALA A 493 -25.81 -5.46 -15.50
C ALA A 493 -27.08 -6.32 -15.64
N ASP A 494 -27.90 -6.03 -16.66
CA ASP A 494 -29.13 -6.78 -16.97
C ASP A 494 -28.84 -8.10 -17.71
N MET A 495 -28.19 -9.04 -17.00
CA MET A 495 -27.82 -10.35 -17.53
C MET A 495 -27.53 -11.35 -16.41
N ASP A 496 -27.16 -12.59 -16.78
CA ASP A 496 -26.74 -13.60 -15.81
C ASP A 496 -25.61 -13.06 -14.92
N PRO A 497 -25.81 -12.98 -13.59
CA PRO A 497 -24.81 -12.47 -12.67
C PRO A 497 -23.47 -13.23 -12.72
N ARG A 498 -23.46 -14.52 -13.06
CA ARG A 498 -22.21 -15.28 -13.21
C ARG A 498 -21.41 -14.81 -14.42
N VAL A 499 -22.10 -14.46 -15.50
CA VAL A 499 -21.49 -13.90 -16.71
C VAL A 499 -21.02 -12.48 -16.46
N ALA A 500 -21.85 -11.65 -15.82
CA ALA A 500 -21.49 -10.28 -15.46
C ALA A 500 -20.28 -10.26 -14.51
N ALA A 501 -20.22 -11.16 -13.52
CA ALA A 501 -19.11 -11.29 -12.60
C ALA A 501 -17.80 -11.54 -13.36
N ALA A 502 -17.76 -12.51 -14.28
CA ALA A 502 -16.56 -12.84 -15.04
C ALA A 502 -16.15 -11.76 -16.05
N LYS A 503 -17.06 -10.85 -16.42
CA LYS A 503 -16.90 -9.91 -17.54
C LYS A 503 -17.25 -8.48 -17.19
N ILE A 504 -17.09 -8.08 -15.93
CA ILE A 504 -17.55 -6.77 -15.43
C ILE A 504 -16.98 -5.56 -16.20
N ASN A 505 -15.77 -5.71 -16.76
CA ASN A 505 -15.08 -4.68 -17.54
C ASN A 505 -15.28 -4.83 -19.07
N ASN A 506 -16.03 -5.84 -19.52
CA ASN A 506 -16.29 -6.13 -20.94
C ASN A 506 -17.58 -6.97 -21.06
N LEU A 507 -18.69 -6.39 -20.64
CA LEU A 507 -19.99 -7.03 -20.59
C LEU A 507 -20.44 -7.46 -22.00
N PRO A 508 -21.04 -8.66 -22.16
CA PRO A 508 -21.55 -9.12 -23.46
C PRO A 508 -22.65 -8.25 -24.07
N ALA A 509 -23.36 -7.49 -23.23
CA ALA A 509 -24.45 -6.60 -23.60
C ALA A 509 -24.32 -5.29 -22.81
N ASP A 510 -25.05 -4.28 -23.28
CA ASP A 510 -25.09 -2.96 -22.66
C ASP A 510 -25.65 -3.06 -21.24
N GLU A 511 -24.99 -2.39 -20.29
CA GLU A 511 -25.49 -2.16 -18.94
C GLU A 511 -26.58 -1.09 -18.93
N LEU A 512 -27.43 -1.12 -17.90
CA LEU A 512 -28.38 -0.06 -17.64
C LEU A 512 -27.68 1.07 -16.88
N THR A 513 -27.81 2.30 -17.38
CA THR A 513 -27.26 3.49 -16.72
C THR A 513 -28.19 4.68 -16.88
N CYS A 514 -28.15 5.60 -15.92
CA CYS A 514 -28.98 6.80 -15.96
C CYS A 514 -28.39 7.88 -16.88
N PRO A 515 -29.20 8.56 -17.71
CA PRO A 515 -28.74 9.72 -18.49
C PRO A 515 -28.16 10.84 -17.60
N PRO A 516 -27.12 11.57 -18.05
CA PRO A 516 -26.55 11.57 -19.41
C PRO A 516 -25.48 10.50 -19.66
N ASN A 517 -25.24 9.59 -18.70
CA ASN A 517 -24.33 8.46 -18.96
C ASN A 517 -24.89 7.63 -20.12
N LYS A 518 -23.98 7.00 -20.84
CA LYS A 518 -24.31 6.10 -21.95
C LYS A 518 -23.70 4.74 -21.66
N PRO A 519 -24.36 3.64 -22.05
CA PRO A 519 -23.78 2.34 -21.90
C PRO A 519 -22.44 2.23 -22.65
N ASP A 520 -21.44 1.64 -22.02
CA ASP A 520 -20.14 1.35 -22.61
C ASP A 520 -19.66 -0.09 -22.37
N ARG A 521 -20.60 -0.98 -22.02
CA ARG A 521 -20.42 -2.42 -21.79
C ARG A 521 -19.45 -2.73 -20.66
N ARG A 522 -19.57 -1.99 -19.57
CA ARG A 522 -18.84 -2.24 -18.33
C ARG A 522 -19.56 -1.57 -17.17
N LEU A 523 -19.20 -1.97 -15.97
CA LEU A 523 -19.47 -1.15 -14.78
C LEU A 523 -18.28 -0.24 -14.55
N HIS A 524 -18.48 1.08 -14.51
CA HIS A 524 -17.41 2.08 -14.59
C HIS A 524 -16.26 1.88 -13.59
N ALA A 525 -16.60 1.51 -12.35
CA ALA A 525 -15.62 1.25 -11.29
C ALA A 525 -15.15 -0.22 -11.20
N GLY A 526 -15.66 -1.11 -12.06
CA GLY A 526 -15.34 -2.54 -12.03
C GLY A 526 -15.64 -3.17 -10.66
N TYR A 527 -14.81 -4.13 -10.24
CA TYR A 527 -14.98 -4.84 -8.95
C TYR A 527 -14.88 -3.94 -7.72
N TRP A 528 -14.15 -2.82 -7.81
CA TRP A 528 -13.91 -1.90 -6.69
C TRP A 528 -15.21 -1.36 -6.07
N MET A 529 -16.26 -1.23 -6.88
CA MET A 529 -17.59 -0.76 -6.45
C MET A 529 -18.71 -1.70 -6.92
N ALA A 530 -18.40 -2.96 -7.18
CA ALA A 530 -19.43 -3.93 -7.54
C ALA A 530 -20.14 -4.47 -6.28
N GLY A 531 -21.40 -4.84 -6.44
CA GLY A 531 -22.18 -5.53 -5.41
C GLY A 531 -23.36 -6.28 -6.00
N ARG A 532 -24.04 -7.04 -5.15
CA ARG A 532 -25.21 -7.85 -5.54
C ARG A 532 -26.30 -7.85 -4.47
N GLY A 533 -25.97 -8.25 -3.24
CA GLY A 533 -26.88 -8.29 -2.09
C GLY A 533 -26.64 -7.17 -1.07
N PHE A 534 -25.51 -6.46 -1.19
CA PHE A 534 -25.11 -5.38 -0.30
C PHE A 534 -24.71 -4.10 -1.07
N SER A 535 -24.25 -3.09 -0.34
CA SER A 535 -24.10 -1.68 -0.74
C SER A 535 -23.21 -1.37 -1.95
N ALA A 536 -22.78 -2.35 -2.75
CA ALA A 536 -21.91 -2.18 -3.93
C ALA A 536 -20.71 -1.27 -3.68
N VAL A 537 -19.94 -1.60 -2.64
CA VAL A 537 -18.69 -0.91 -2.27
C VAL A 537 -17.45 -1.79 -2.47
N GLY A 538 -17.58 -2.82 -3.32
CA GLY A 538 -16.53 -3.81 -3.57
C GLY A 538 -16.24 -4.74 -2.40
N MET A 539 -17.07 -4.75 -1.35
CA MET A 539 -16.88 -5.56 -0.14
C MET A 539 -18.12 -6.42 0.17
N GLU A 540 -18.70 -7.03 -0.86
CA GLU A 540 -19.84 -7.95 -0.73
C GLU A 540 -19.56 -9.08 0.26
N GLY A 541 -18.28 -9.47 0.40
CA GLY A 541 -17.82 -10.44 1.40
C GLY A 541 -18.27 -10.12 2.83
N ILE A 542 -18.42 -8.85 3.23
CA ILE A 542 -18.87 -8.47 4.59
C ILE A 542 -20.24 -9.07 4.92
N GLN A 543 -21.20 -8.98 3.99
CA GLN A 543 -22.55 -9.50 4.20
C GLN A 543 -22.55 -11.02 4.20
N LEU A 544 -21.84 -11.63 3.24
CA LEU A 544 -21.77 -13.08 3.11
C LEU A 544 -21.07 -13.74 4.30
N SER A 545 -20.04 -13.11 4.87
CA SER A 545 -19.38 -13.56 6.11
C SER A 545 -20.34 -13.59 7.30
N GLN A 546 -21.21 -12.58 7.46
CA GLN A 546 -22.22 -12.57 8.53
C GLN A 546 -23.25 -13.69 8.35
N LEU A 547 -23.69 -13.92 7.11
CA LEU A 547 -24.66 -14.97 6.79
C LEU A 547 -24.07 -16.37 6.97
N VAL A 548 -22.82 -16.59 6.56
CA VAL A 548 -22.19 -17.91 6.71
C VAL A 548 -21.88 -18.25 8.16
N GLU A 549 -21.48 -17.26 8.97
CA GLU A 549 -21.32 -17.43 10.42
C GLU A 549 -22.65 -17.79 11.09
N ALA A 550 -23.74 -17.12 10.70
CA ALA A 550 -25.08 -17.49 11.17
C ALA A 550 -25.46 -18.92 10.77
N TYR A 551 -25.23 -19.30 9.50
CA TYR A 551 -25.49 -20.64 8.98
C TYR A 551 -24.73 -21.72 9.74
N ASP A 552 -23.42 -21.52 9.97
CA ASP A 552 -22.56 -22.50 10.64
C ASP A 552 -23.06 -22.84 12.06
N LEU A 553 -23.67 -21.87 12.74
CA LEU A 553 -24.19 -22.02 14.10
C LEU A 553 -25.60 -22.60 14.20
N VAL A 554 -26.41 -22.52 13.13
CA VAL A 554 -27.83 -22.97 13.15
C VAL A 554 -28.15 -24.09 12.16
N ALA A 555 -27.15 -24.58 11.42
CA ALA A 555 -27.33 -25.63 10.40
C ALA A 555 -27.97 -26.92 10.96
N ASP A 556 -27.80 -27.21 12.25
CA ASP A 556 -28.44 -28.34 12.94
C ASP A 556 -29.98 -28.21 13.01
N LEU A 557 -30.52 -27.00 12.96
CA LEU A 557 -31.96 -26.72 12.94
C LEU A 557 -32.56 -26.79 11.53
N ILE A 558 -31.73 -26.81 10.48
CA ILE A 558 -32.17 -26.72 9.08
C ILE A 558 -32.19 -28.12 8.45
N PRO A 559 -33.31 -28.56 7.83
CA PRO A 559 -33.36 -29.82 7.09
C PRO A 559 -32.34 -29.89 5.95
N ASP A 560 -31.82 -31.09 5.63
CA ASP A 560 -30.70 -31.20 4.68
C ASP A 560 -30.98 -30.64 3.28
N ALA A 561 -32.20 -30.83 2.77
CA ALA A 561 -32.60 -30.29 1.47
C ALA A 561 -32.58 -28.75 1.47
N GLU A 562 -33.00 -28.13 2.56
CA GLU A 562 -32.99 -26.68 2.72
C GLU A 562 -31.57 -26.16 2.93
N ARG A 563 -30.72 -26.89 3.68
CA ARG A 563 -29.29 -26.60 3.75
C ARG A 563 -28.64 -26.62 2.38
N GLN A 564 -28.92 -27.65 1.57
CA GLN A 564 -28.37 -27.75 0.23
C GLN A 564 -28.78 -26.55 -0.64
N ARG A 565 -30.03 -26.10 -0.51
CA ARG A 565 -30.53 -24.89 -1.20
C ARG A 565 -29.80 -23.64 -0.74
N ILE A 566 -29.62 -23.43 0.57
CA ILE A 566 -28.87 -22.30 1.12
C ILE A 566 -27.40 -22.34 0.66
N GLU A 567 -26.75 -23.49 0.76
CA GLU A 567 -25.36 -23.69 0.31
C GLU A 567 -25.19 -23.34 -1.17
N LYS A 568 -26.11 -23.77 -2.03
CA LYS A 568 -26.05 -23.58 -3.47
C LYS A 568 -26.47 -22.16 -3.91
N ASP A 569 -27.65 -21.73 -3.50
CA ASP A 569 -28.34 -20.58 -4.06
C ASP A 569 -27.98 -19.26 -3.34
N LEU A 570 -27.38 -19.34 -2.14
CA LEU A 570 -26.81 -18.19 -1.45
C LEU A 570 -25.28 -18.21 -1.46
N PHE A 571 -24.65 -19.24 -0.89
CA PHE A 571 -23.21 -19.19 -0.63
C PHE A 571 -22.36 -19.44 -1.87
N LEU A 572 -22.58 -20.54 -2.60
CA LEU A 572 -21.85 -20.81 -3.84
C LEU A 572 -22.14 -19.73 -4.88
N GLU A 573 -23.41 -19.36 -5.03
CA GLU A 573 -23.84 -18.27 -5.92
C GLU A 573 -23.22 -16.91 -5.55
N GLY A 574 -23.09 -16.60 -4.26
CA GLY A 574 -22.44 -15.39 -3.75
C GLY A 574 -20.95 -15.31 -4.03
N THR A 575 -20.25 -16.45 -4.17
CA THR A 575 -18.80 -16.47 -4.41
C THR A 575 -18.41 -15.99 -5.81
N TYR A 576 -19.29 -16.05 -6.80
CA TYR A 576 -18.95 -15.72 -8.21
C TYR A 576 -18.36 -14.32 -8.38
N LEU A 577 -18.99 -13.29 -7.80
CA LEU A 577 -18.46 -11.92 -7.88
C LEU A 577 -17.09 -11.80 -7.20
N LEU A 578 -16.88 -12.55 -6.12
CA LEU A 578 -15.70 -12.45 -5.26
C LEU A 578 -14.47 -13.13 -5.88
N VAL A 579 -14.65 -14.28 -6.53
CA VAL A 579 -13.54 -15.07 -7.09
C VAL A 579 -12.93 -14.44 -8.35
N TYR A 580 -13.71 -13.65 -9.10
CA TYR A 580 -13.23 -13.01 -10.33
C TYR A 580 -12.52 -11.67 -10.10
N ASP A 581 -12.51 -11.17 -8.86
CA ASP A 581 -11.70 -10.00 -8.50
C ASP A 581 -10.23 -10.39 -8.26
N THR A 582 -9.39 -10.05 -9.23
CA THR A 582 -7.96 -10.36 -9.22
C THR A 582 -7.10 -9.18 -8.75
N ALA A 583 -7.70 -8.10 -8.24
CA ALA A 583 -6.93 -6.93 -7.81
C ALA A 583 -6.36 -7.10 -6.39
N LEU A 584 -5.15 -6.58 -6.15
CA LEU A 584 -4.57 -6.47 -4.80
C LEU A 584 -4.93 -5.11 -4.22
N ASN A 585 -6.00 -5.05 -3.43
CA ASN A 585 -6.40 -3.82 -2.76
C ASN A 585 -7.19 -4.10 -1.46
N ASN A 586 -7.40 -3.07 -0.66
CA ASN A 586 -8.08 -3.14 0.64
C ASN A 586 -9.53 -3.66 0.60
N LYS A 587 -10.22 -3.67 -0.55
CA LYS A 587 -11.59 -4.23 -0.71
C LYS A 587 -11.56 -5.72 -0.98
N THR A 588 -10.70 -6.16 -1.91
CA THR A 588 -10.59 -7.55 -2.35
C THR A 588 -10.16 -8.50 -1.21
N ALA A 589 -9.40 -8.00 -0.24
CA ALA A 589 -9.04 -8.70 1.00
C ALA A 589 -10.27 -9.34 1.69
N THR A 590 -11.30 -8.54 1.90
CA THR A 590 -12.53 -8.99 2.58
C THR A 590 -13.29 -10.04 1.75
N ASN A 591 -13.29 -9.88 0.43
CA ASN A 591 -13.97 -10.80 -0.47
C ASN A 591 -13.31 -12.18 -0.49
N ARG A 592 -11.97 -12.24 -0.57
CA ARG A 592 -11.24 -13.51 -0.55
C ARG A 592 -11.39 -14.24 0.79
N SER A 593 -11.34 -13.49 1.89
CA SER A 593 -11.66 -13.99 3.23
C SER A 593 -13.04 -14.65 3.30
N ALA A 594 -14.07 -13.97 2.78
CA ALA A 594 -15.44 -14.51 2.77
C ALA A 594 -15.55 -15.81 1.94
N VAL A 595 -14.89 -15.89 0.78
CA VAL A 595 -14.86 -17.13 -0.03
C VAL A 595 -14.26 -18.29 0.77
N GLY A 596 -13.16 -18.04 1.49
CA GLY A 596 -12.53 -19.04 2.34
C GLY A 596 -13.43 -19.51 3.49
N GLN A 597 -14.06 -18.57 4.20
CA GLN A 597 -15.02 -18.87 5.28
C GLN A 597 -16.22 -19.69 4.77
N ILE A 598 -16.76 -19.32 3.61
CA ILE A 598 -17.80 -20.09 2.91
C ILE A 598 -17.34 -21.52 2.63
N GLY A 599 -16.15 -21.67 2.05
CA GLY A 599 -15.55 -22.98 1.78
C GLY A 599 -15.50 -23.87 3.02
N MET A 600 -15.10 -23.31 4.17
CA MET A 600 -15.06 -24.05 5.44
C MET A 600 -16.45 -24.51 5.89
N ALA A 601 -17.43 -23.60 5.92
CA ALA A 601 -18.77 -23.88 6.44
C ALA A 601 -19.59 -24.84 5.57
N ILE A 602 -19.33 -24.90 4.26
CA ILE A 602 -20.06 -25.78 3.32
C ILE A 602 -19.25 -27.02 2.91
N GLY A 603 -17.97 -27.12 3.32
CA GLY A 603 -17.11 -28.27 3.02
C GLY A 603 -16.54 -28.25 1.62
N ASP A 604 -16.18 -27.08 1.08
CA ASP A 604 -15.43 -26.95 -0.16
C ASP A 604 -13.98 -26.51 0.10
N PRO A 605 -13.01 -27.45 0.18
CA PRO A 605 -11.63 -27.13 0.51
C PRO A 605 -10.93 -26.28 -0.55
N ARG A 606 -11.43 -26.25 -1.79
CA ARG A 606 -10.84 -25.44 -2.86
C ARG A 606 -11.05 -23.95 -2.62
N ARG A 607 -12.25 -23.58 -2.15
CA ARG A 607 -12.58 -22.21 -1.74
C ARG A 607 -11.80 -21.80 -0.48
N VAL A 608 -11.55 -22.72 0.46
CA VAL A 608 -10.67 -22.47 1.61
C VAL A 608 -9.26 -22.10 1.16
N ARG A 609 -8.71 -22.86 0.22
CA ARG A 609 -7.37 -22.64 -0.34
C ARG A 609 -7.27 -21.35 -1.16
N PHE A 610 -8.31 -21.00 -1.93
CA PHE A 610 -8.40 -19.69 -2.59
C PHE A 610 -8.32 -18.53 -1.58
N GLY A 611 -9.09 -18.62 -0.49
CA GLY A 611 -9.01 -17.64 0.59
C GLY A 611 -7.60 -17.58 1.20
N LEU A 612 -7.00 -18.73 1.53
CA LEU A 612 -5.66 -18.82 2.14
C LEU A 612 -4.58 -18.23 1.23
N ALA A 613 -4.64 -18.50 -0.08
CA ALA A 613 -3.76 -17.89 -1.06
C ALA A 613 -3.91 -16.37 -1.06
N GLY A 614 -5.15 -15.86 -1.03
CA GLY A 614 -5.43 -14.44 -0.88
C GLY A 614 -4.83 -13.84 0.39
N LEU A 615 -5.04 -14.47 1.55
CA LEU A 615 -4.50 -14.03 2.83
C LEU A 615 -2.97 -13.88 2.78
N ARG A 616 -2.27 -14.91 2.30
CA ARG A 616 -0.80 -14.87 2.14
C ARG A 616 -0.35 -13.83 1.14
N TRP A 617 -1.11 -13.62 0.06
CA TRP A 617 -0.83 -12.59 -0.92
C TRP A 617 -0.87 -11.18 -0.30
N PHE A 618 -1.91 -10.87 0.48
CA PHE A 618 -2.00 -9.59 1.19
C PHE A 618 -0.88 -9.38 2.20
N ILE A 619 -0.60 -10.38 3.03
CA ILE A 619 0.47 -10.32 4.05
C ILE A 619 1.83 -10.02 3.41
N ASN A 620 2.11 -10.62 2.24
CA ASN A 620 3.44 -10.56 1.65
C ASN A 620 3.64 -9.42 0.65
N GLU A 621 2.59 -9.02 -0.08
CA GLU A 621 2.71 -8.05 -1.20
C GLU A 621 2.07 -6.68 -0.90
N TRP A 622 1.05 -6.60 -0.03
CA TRP A 622 0.45 -5.31 0.30
C TRP A 622 1.14 -4.65 1.50
N PHE A 623 1.47 -5.41 2.55
CA PHE A 623 2.27 -4.88 3.65
C PHE A 623 3.75 -4.79 3.27
N LEU A 624 4.41 -3.75 3.75
CA LEU A 624 5.85 -3.54 3.54
C LEU A 624 6.65 -4.63 4.27
N PRO A 625 7.93 -4.84 3.91
CA PRO A 625 8.74 -5.88 4.53
C PRO A 625 8.87 -5.85 6.06
N ASP A 626 8.71 -4.69 6.67
CA ASP A 626 8.67 -4.52 8.13
C ASP A 626 7.28 -4.71 8.76
N GLY A 627 6.23 -4.94 7.96
CA GLY A 627 4.84 -5.09 8.40
C GLY A 627 4.01 -3.81 8.33
N ALA A 628 4.62 -2.66 8.02
CA ALA A 628 3.90 -1.41 7.89
C ALA A 628 2.94 -1.42 6.68
N ALA A 629 1.88 -0.63 6.76
CA ALA A 629 1.01 -0.39 5.62
C ALA A 629 1.75 0.41 4.55
N CYS A 630 1.62 0.01 3.28
CA CYS A 630 2.23 0.72 2.17
C CYS A 630 1.51 2.03 1.78
N GLU A 631 0.38 2.33 2.44
CA GLU A 631 -0.46 3.50 2.18
C GLU A 631 -0.55 4.44 3.39
N SER A 632 -1.16 4.00 4.48
CA SER A 632 -1.24 4.76 5.73
C SER A 632 -1.64 3.86 6.89
N PRO A 633 -1.42 4.26 8.16
CA PRO A 633 -1.98 3.57 9.32
C PRO A 633 -3.50 3.32 9.24
N SER A 634 -4.29 4.27 8.70
CA SER A 634 -5.74 4.08 8.56
C SER A 634 -6.09 2.98 7.55
N TYR A 635 -5.40 2.95 6.42
CA TYR A 635 -5.57 1.90 5.43
C TYR A 635 -5.00 0.56 5.91
N GLY A 636 -3.93 0.57 6.71
CA GLY A 636 -3.40 -0.61 7.38
C GLY A 636 -4.44 -1.29 8.28
N ASN A 637 -5.12 -0.51 9.13
CA ASN A 637 -6.22 -1.00 9.95
C ASN A 637 -7.37 -1.57 9.09
N MET A 638 -7.73 -0.89 7.99
CA MET A 638 -8.80 -1.34 7.09
C MET A 638 -8.45 -2.66 6.39
N THR A 639 -7.26 -2.76 5.82
CA THR A 639 -6.80 -3.99 5.16
C THR A 639 -6.66 -5.13 6.16
N LEU A 640 -6.10 -4.86 7.35
CA LEU A 640 -6.03 -5.87 8.41
C LEU A 640 -7.43 -6.35 8.80
N ALA A 641 -8.39 -5.44 8.98
CA ALA A 641 -9.81 -5.77 9.26
C ALA A 641 -10.40 -6.75 8.23
N GLY A 642 -10.00 -6.65 6.97
CA GLY A 642 -10.45 -7.55 5.89
C GLY A 642 -9.81 -8.95 5.91
N ILE A 643 -8.68 -9.15 6.60
CA ILE A 643 -7.94 -10.43 6.57
C ILE A 643 -7.82 -11.14 7.92
N TRP A 644 -7.83 -10.43 9.05
CA TRP A 644 -7.51 -11.04 10.34
C TRP A 644 -8.56 -12.05 10.80
N GLN A 645 -9.85 -11.76 10.57
CA GLN A 645 -10.93 -12.66 10.97
C GLN A 645 -10.82 -14.01 10.28
N PHE A 646 -10.42 -14.00 9.00
CA PHE A 646 -10.23 -15.23 8.25
C PHE A 646 -8.94 -15.95 8.64
N ALA A 647 -7.86 -15.23 8.95
CA ALA A 647 -6.66 -15.84 9.55
C ALA A 647 -7.03 -16.60 10.84
N ASP A 648 -7.85 -16.01 11.71
CA ASP A 648 -8.29 -16.64 12.95
C ASP A 648 -9.24 -17.84 12.72
N THR A 649 -10.15 -17.70 11.75
CA THR A 649 -11.02 -18.80 11.26
C THR A 649 -10.19 -20.00 10.79
N LEU A 650 -9.11 -19.75 10.03
CA LEU A 650 -8.20 -20.76 9.51
C LEU A 650 -7.29 -21.40 10.55
N HIS A 651 -7.06 -20.76 11.69
CA HIS A 651 -6.12 -21.26 12.69
C HIS A 651 -6.60 -22.60 13.28
N GLY A 652 -5.85 -23.68 13.04
CA GLY A 652 -6.23 -25.06 13.37
C GLY A 652 -7.07 -25.77 12.31
N TYR A 653 -7.30 -25.16 11.14
CA TYR A 653 -7.99 -25.79 10.02
C TYR A 653 -7.22 -27.00 9.50
N SER A 654 -7.96 -28.03 9.09
CA SER A 654 -7.45 -29.19 8.35
C SER A 654 -8.38 -29.49 7.18
N ASP A 655 -7.81 -29.93 6.06
CA ASP A 655 -8.62 -30.31 4.91
C ASP A 655 -9.57 -31.50 5.24
N PRO A 656 -10.71 -31.64 4.54
CA PRO A 656 -11.57 -32.81 4.67
C PRO A 656 -10.78 -34.11 4.48
N PRO A 657 -11.03 -35.18 5.26
CA PRO A 657 -10.34 -36.45 5.10
C PRO A 657 -10.35 -36.96 3.65
N GLY A 658 -9.18 -37.32 3.13
CA GLY A 658 -9.02 -37.80 1.75
C GLY A 658 -8.92 -36.71 0.67
N TYR A 659 -8.99 -35.43 1.04
CA TYR A 659 -8.60 -34.33 0.16
C TYR A 659 -7.11 -33.98 0.32
N GLN A 660 -6.45 -33.78 -0.82
CA GLN A 660 -5.14 -33.18 -0.98
C GLN A 660 -5.08 -32.57 -2.39
N ASP A 661 -4.30 -31.52 -2.58
CA ASP A 661 -3.99 -30.97 -3.90
C ASP A 661 -2.50 -31.17 -4.24
N ALA A 662 -1.99 -30.45 -5.24
CA ALA A 662 -0.59 -30.52 -5.64
C ALA A 662 0.39 -30.05 -4.54
N ALA A 663 -0.05 -29.20 -3.62
CA ALA A 663 0.73 -28.74 -2.47
C ALA A 663 0.60 -29.70 -1.26
N GLY A 664 -0.12 -30.81 -1.41
CA GLY A 664 -0.39 -31.77 -0.35
C GLY A 664 -1.62 -31.40 0.46
N ARG A 665 -1.80 -32.06 1.61
CA ARG A 665 -2.92 -31.85 2.54
C ARG A 665 -2.55 -30.77 3.57
N ILE A 666 -3.51 -29.93 3.95
CA ILE A 666 -3.38 -29.05 5.11
C ILE A 666 -3.85 -29.80 6.36
N ASP A 667 -3.01 -29.88 7.38
CA ASP A 667 -3.33 -30.42 8.70
C ASP A 667 -2.94 -29.41 9.78
N ASN A 668 -3.91 -29.03 10.62
CA ASN A 668 -3.77 -28.10 11.75
C ASN A 668 -2.97 -26.82 11.42
N LEU A 669 -3.47 -26.02 10.47
CA LEU A 669 -2.80 -24.82 9.97
C LEU A 669 -2.54 -23.78 11.07
N ASP A 670 -1.29 -23.37 11.26
CA ASP A 670 -0.93 -22.26 12.15
C ASP A 670 -0.44 -21.03 11.36
N ILE A 671 -1.38 -20.15 11.01
CA ILE A 671 -1.08 -18.89 10.31
C ILE A 671 -0.35 -17.87 11.18
N TYR A 672 -0.55 -17.90 12.51
CA TYR A 672 0.10 -16.97 13.44
C TYR A 672 1.56 -17.36 13.72
N GLY A 673 1.95 -18.59 13.39
CA GLY A 673 3.35 -19.01 13.32
C GLY A 673 4.14 -18.39 12.16
N GLU A 674 3.47 -17.78 11.17
CA GLU A 674 4.14 -17.14 10.03
C GLU A 674 4.72 -15.77 10.43
N ALA A 675 6.05 -15.63 10.37
CA ALA A 675 6.77 -14.45 10.85
C ALA A 675 6.33 -13.13 10.18
N ARG A 676 5.95 -13.17 8.90
CA ARG A 676 5.44 -12.02 8.14
C ARG A 676 4.11 -11.51 8.69
N TYR A 677 3.25 -12.41 9.19
CA TYR A 677 2.00 -11.98 9.77
C TYR A 677 2.21 -11.34 11.15
N ARG A 678 3.18 -11.87 11.91
CA ARG A 678 3.58 -11.28 13.19
C ARG A 678 4.11 -9.85 13.05
N SER A 679 4.91 -9.55 12.02
CA SER A 679 5.43 -8.19 11.82
C SER A 679 4.32 -7.17 11.56
N VAL A 680 3.24 -7.55 10.86
CA VAL A 680 2.06 -6.69 10.64
C VAL A 680 1.45 -6.24 11.98
N PHE A 681 1.22 -7.16 12.92
CA PHE A 681 0.70 -6.80 14.24
C PHE A 681 1.72 -6.03 15.09
N GLN A 682 2.99 -6.39 14.99
CA GLN A 682 4.06 -5.72 15.74
C GLN A 682 4.13 -4.23 15.39
N VAL A 683 4.12 -3.88 14.10
CA VAL A 683 4.16 -2.48 13.66
C VAL A 683 2.95 -1.69 14.15
N LEU A 684 1.75 -2.28 14.13
CA LEU A 684 0.54 -1.62 14.65
C LEU A 684 0.66 -1.25 16.13
N ALA A 685 1.37 -2.05 16.93
CA ALA A 685 1.64 -1.72 18.33
C ALA A 685 2.73 -0.65 18.47
N GLU A 686 3.83 -0.81 17.75
CA GLU A 686 5.06 -0.01 17.90
C GLU A 686 4.93 1.40 17.29
N ALA A 687 4.01 1.60 16.34
CA ALA A 687 3.73 2.87 15.68
C ALA A 687 2.73 3.78 16.43
N LEU A 688 2.22 3.36 17.60
CA LEU A 688 1.28 4.16 18.38
C LEU A 688 1.95 5.37 19.01
N LEU A 689 1.27 6.51 19.03
CA LEU A 689 1.57 7.61 19.93
C LEU A 689 1.22 7.22 21.37
N PRO A 690 1.72 7.94 22.39
CA PRO A 690 1.30 7.69 23.76
C PRO A 690 -0.21 7.87 24.00
N SER A 691 -0.91 8.63 23.16
CA SER A 691 -2.39 8.70 23.15
C SER A 691 -3.08 7.37 22.77
N ARG A 692 -2.35 6.39 22.21
CA ARG A 692 -2.84 5.16 21.55
C ARG A 692 -3.54 5.40 20.21
N THR A 693 -3.35 6.57 19.63
CA THR A 693 -3.66 6.86 18.22
C THR A 693 -2.37 6.77 17.40
N TYR A 694 -2.48 6.69 16.08
CA TYR A 694 -1.35 6.84 15.18
C TYR A 694 -1.07 8.32 14.90
N PRO A 695 0.17 8.69 14.52
CA PRO A 695 0.42 10.02 13.97
C PRO A 695 -0.44 10.19 12.69
N PRO A 696 -1.06 11.37 12.47
CA PRO A 696 -1.91 11.63 11.32
C PRO A 696 -1.10 11.91 10.05
N ILE A 697 -0.17 11.02 9.72
CA ILE A 697 0.67 11.06 8.51
C ILE A 697 -0.03 10.38 7.34
N ALA A 698 0.27 10.82 6.12
CA ALA A 698 -0.41 10.37 4.91
C ALA A 698 -1.95 10.50 5.07
N ASP A 699 -2.74 9.69 4.36
CA ASP A 699 -4.19 9.64 4.59
C ASP A 699 -4.54 8.89 5.88
N THR A 700 -4.20 9.48 7.03
CA THR A 700 -4.57 9.00 8.36
C THR A 700 -5.48 10.00 9.07
N HIS A 701 -6.62 9.53 9.57
CA HIS A 701 -7.46 10.36 10.43
C HIS A 701 -6.81 10.56 11.81
N ILE A 702 -7.00 11.75 12.38
CA ILE A 702 -6.45 12.12 13.70
C ILE A 702 -6.96 11.25 14.87
N THR A 703 -8.03 10.48 14.63
CA THR A 703 -8.68 9.58 15.60
C THR A 703 -8.31 8.11 15.38
N THR A 704 -7.55 7.78 14.34
CA THR A 704 -7.19 6.40 14.04
C THR A 704 -6.27 5.86 15.14
N GLY A 705 -6.65 4.74 15.74
CA GLY A 705 -5.87 4.00 16.71
C GLY A 705 -6.08 2.49 16.55
N ILE A 706 -5.53 1.71 17.46
CA ILE A 706 -5.73 0.26 17.50
C ILE A 706 -7.03 -0.08 18.25
N SER A 707 -7.80 -1.05 17.76
CA SER A 707 -9.02 -1.49 18.44
C SER A 707 -8.73 -2.46 19.58
N LEU A 708 -9.63 -2.51 20.57
CA LEU A 708 -9.56 -3.50 21.65
C LEU A 708 -9.52 -4.93 21.08
N GLU A 709 -10.36 -5.21 20.08
CA GLU A 709 -10.45 -6.51 19.38
C GLU A 709 -9.09 -6.99 18.86
N ILE A 710 -8.35 -6.14 18.14
CA ILE A 710 -7.04 -6.49 17.58
C ILE A 710 -6.03 -6.72 18.70
N ALA A 711 -6.08 -5.94 19.79
CA ALA A 711 -5.22 -6.15 20.94
C ALA A 711 -5.49 -7.49 21.66
N GLU A 712 -6.73 -7.99 21.66
CA GLU A 712 -7.06 -9.34 22.16
C GLU A 712 -6.38 -10.43 21.32
N VAL A 713 -6.51 -10.32 19.99
CA VAL A 713 -5.88 -11.24 19.03
C VAL A 713 -4.37 -11.23 19.26
N MET A 714 -3.77 -10.04 19.35
CA MET A 714 -2.32 -9.90 19.56
C MET A 714 -1.86 -10.55 20.87
N ALA A 715 -2.49 -10.19 22.00
CA ALA A 715 -2.10 -10.69 23.32
C ALA A 715 -2.30 -12.19 23.49
N THR A 716 -3.19 -12.79 22.70
CA THR A 716 -3.53 -14.22 22.78
C THR A 716 -2.72 -15.06 21.79
N ARG A 717 -2.57 -14.58 20.54
CA ARG A 717 -1.86 -15.29 19.48
C ARG A 717 -0.34 -15.10 19.55
N TYR A 718 0.12 -14.00 20.13
CA TYR A 718 1.54 -13.73 20.35
C TYR A 718 1.77 -13.47 21.85
N PRO A 719 2.46 -14.38 22.58
CA PRO A 719 2.70 -14.25 24.01
C PRO A 719 3.78 -13.20 24.33
N ASP A 720 3.59 -11.97 23.86
CA ASP A 720 4.43 -10.81 24.12
C ASP A 720 3.82 -9.97 25.27
N PRO A 721 4.54 -9.77 26.39
CA PRO A 721 4.04 -8.97 27.50
C PRO A 721 3.62 -7.55 27.11
N ARG A 722 4.21 -6.98 26.04
CA ARG A 722 3.87 -5.64 25.53
C ARG A 722 2.46 -5.61 24.95
N PHE A 723 2.06 -6.64 24.22
CA PHE A 723 0.70 -6.73 23.66
C PHE A 723 -0.35 -6.92 24.74
N ARG A 724 -0.02 -7.67 25.80
CA ARG A 724 -0.88 -7.80 26.98
C ARG A 724 -1.03 -6.49 27.75
N ALA A 725 0.05 -5.71 27.87
CA ALA A 725 0.02 -4.38 28.47
C ALA A 725 -0.87 -3.41 27.67
N LEU A 726 -0.72 -3.41 26.34
CA LEU A 726 -1.57 -2.63 25.44
C LEU A 726 -3.05 -3.01 25.58
N LEU A 727 -3.36 -4.31 25.56
CA LEU A 727 -4.72 -4.81 25.75
C LEU A 727 -5.32 -4.34 27.10
N ASN A 728 -4.57 -4.47 28.19
CA ASN A 728 -5.03 -4.03 29.51
C ASN A 728 -5.31 -2.51 29.55
N GLU A 729 -4.47 -1.70 28.92
CA GLU A 729 -4.68 -0.25 28.87
C GLU A 729 -5.91 0.14 28.03
N LEU A 730 -6.13 -0.52 26.90
CA LEU A 730 -7.33 -0.34 26.07
C LEU A 730 -8.60 -0.79 26.80
N ALA A 731 -8.49 -1.80 27.65
CA ALA A 731 -9.54 -2.29 28.54
C ALA A 731 -9.73 -1.45 29.82
N GLY A 732 -9.12 -0.26 29.91
CA GLY A 732 -9.26 0.64 31.06
C GLY A 732 -8.53 0.17 32.32
N GLY A 733 -7.54 -0.72 32.19
CA GLY A 733 -6.72 -1.24 33.28
C GLY A 733 -7.29 -2.47 34.00
N ASP A 734 -8.45 -2.98 33.55
CA ASP A 734 -9.13 -4.12 34.19
C ASP A 734 -9.75 -5.07 33.15
N LEU A 735 -8.98 -6.12 32.80
CA LEU A 735 -9.43 -7.20 31.92
C LEU A 735 -10.54 -8.06 32.53
N SER A 736 -10.78 -8.01 33.84
CA SER A 736 -11.92 -8.71 34.45
C SER A 736 -13.23 -7.95 34.26
N ALA A 737 -13.17 -6.65 33.98
CA ALA A 737 -14.32 -5.80 33.76
C ALA A 737 -14.62 -5.50 32.29
N GLN A 738 -13.67 -5.66 31.38
CA GLN A 738 -13.84 -5.37 29.94
C GLN A 738 -13.29 -6.47 29.04
N GLY A 739 -13.97 -6.70 27.90
CA GLY A 739 -13.53 -7.62 26.85
C GLY A 739 -14.27 -7.35 25.55
N ALA A 740 -13.57 -7.51 24.43
CA ALA A 740 -14.13 -7.39 23.08
C ALA A 740 -14.96 -8.64 22.70
N GLU A 741 -15.58 -8.67 21.52
CA GLU A 741 -16.38 -9.82 21.07
C GLU A 741 -15.51 -11.08 20.95
N TRP A 742 -14.32 -10.97 20.37
CA TRP A 742 -13.36 -12.06 20.24
C TRP A 742 -12.90 -12.60 21.59
N ALA A 743 -12.78 -11.74 22.61
CA ALA A 743 -12.45 -12.17 23.97
C ALA A 743 -13.49 -13.15 24.54
N LEU A 744 -14.77 -13.00 24.15
CA LEU A 744 -15.83 -13.90 24.57
C LEU A 744 -15.47 -15.36 24.26
N PHE A 745 -14.94 -15.60 23.07
CA PHE A 745 -14.66 -16.93 22.54
C PHE A 745 -13.27 -17.46 22.86
N HIS A 746 -12.28 -16.58 23.03
CA HIS A 746 -10.87 -17.00 23.10
C HIS A 746 -10.16 -16.68 24.41
N ARG A 747 -10.64 -15.72 25.21
CA ARG A 747 -10.01 -15.42 26.49
C ARG A 747 -10.27 -16.55 27.50
N ASP A 748 -9.23 -16.96 28.21
CA ASP A 748 -9.34 -17.91 29.31
C ASP A 748 -10.35 -17.41 30.37
N PRO A 749 -11.35 -18.23 30.77
CA PRO A 749 -12.28 -17.87 31.84
C PRO A 749 -11.63 -17.74 33.22
N GLU A 750 -10.41 -18.23 33.41
CA GLU A 750 -9.64 -18.08 34.64
C GLU A 750 -9.01 -16.68 34.80
N PRO A 751 -8.66 -16.25 36.03
CA PRO A 751 -8.08 -14.94 36.27
C PRO A 751 -6.78 -14.70 35.50
N ALA A 752 -6.70 -13.53 34.89
CA ALA A 752 -5.54 -13.05 34.17
C ALA A 752 -4.29 -12.96 35.10
N PRO A 753 -3.10 -13.43 34.68
CA PRO A 753 -1.86 -13.10 35.38
C PRO A 753 -1.60 -11.58 35.40
N PRO A 754 -0.78 -11.08 36.35
CA PRO A 754 -0.41 -9.68 36.44
C PRO A 754 0.09 -9.12 35.11
N VAL A 755 -0.34 -7.91 34.77
CA VAL A 755 0.01 -7.24 33.52
C VAL A 755 1.08 -6.18 33.78
N PRO A 756 2.20 -6.17 33.02
CA PRO A 756 3.20 -5.10 33.15
C PRO A 756 2.64 -3.75 32.64
N PRO A 757 3.21 -2.62 33.07
CA PRO A 757 2.89 -1.32 32.47
C PRO A 757 3.20 -1.30 30.97
N MET A 758 2.38 -0.58 30.20
CA MET A 758 2.63 -0.40 28.77
C MET A 758 3.83 0.51 28.56
N ALA A 759 4.74 0.08 27.70
CA ALA A 759 5.87 0.88 27.23
C ALA A 759 5.87 0.92 25.71
N LEU A 760 6.33 2.04 25.16
CA LEU A 760 6.51 2.25 23.73
C LEU A 760 7.99 2.50 23.45
N PRO A 761 8.69 1.60 22.74
CA PRO A 761 10.11 1.78 22.45
C PRO A 761 10.34 2.85 21.36
N ASP A 762 11.54 3.43 21.36
CA ASP A 762 12.04 4.12 20.18
C ASP A 762 12.15 3.13 19.02
N GLN A 763 11.77 3.55 17.82
CA GLN A 763 11.67 2.63 16.69
C GLN A 763 12.01 3.33 15.39
N PHE A 764 12.78 2.67 14.54
CA PHE A 764 12.89 3.01 13.13
C PHE A 764 12.35 1.84 12.29
N PHE A 765 11.47 2.12 11.34
CA PHE A 765 10.86 1.12 10.46
C PHE A 765 11.63 1.05 9.13
N PRO A 766 12.38 -0.04 8.84
CA PRO A 766 13.36 -0.05 7.76
C PRO A 766 12.79 0.05 6.33
N ALA A 767 11.56 -0.40 6.10
CA ALA A 767 10.91 -0.32 4.79
C ALA A 767 9.94 0.87 4.73
N TRP A 768 9.24 1.15 5.83
CA TRP A 768 8.37 2.32 5.94
C TRP A 768 9.15 3.65 5.97
N LYS A 769 10.41 3.61 6.44
CA LYS A 769 11.32 4.76 6.60
C LYS A 769 10.83 5.83 7.57
N ILE A 770 10.16 5.42 8.64
CA ILE A 770 9.67 6.34 9.67
C ILE A 770 10.37 6.05 10.99
N GLY A 771 10.85 7.11 11.65
CA GLY A 771 11.51 7.03 12.95
C GLY A 771 10.69 7.67 14.06
N PHE A 772 10.66 7.02 15.22
CA PHE A 772 10.01 7.45 16.45
C PHE A 772 11.08 7.64 17.52
N LEU A 773 11.28 8.88 17.96
CA LEU A 773 12.06 9.21 19.16
C LEU A 773 11.09 9.54 20.29
N ARG A 774 11.15 8.81 21.40
CA ARG A 774 10.20 8.92 22.51
C ARG A 774 10.87 9.46 23.76
N SER A 775 10.12 10.09 24.65
CA SER A 775 10.61 10.56 25.95
C SER A 775 9.88 9.91 27.12
N GLY A 776 10.51 9.94 28.29
CA GLY A 776 10.05 9.25 29.49
C GLY A 776 10.55 7.80 29.58
N LYS A 777 10.58 7.29 30.81
CA LYS A 777 11.12 5.95 31.14
C LYS A 777 10.47 4.81 30.35
N ASP A 778 9.21 4.96 29.98
CA ASP A 778 8.37 4.02 29.23
C ASP A 778 8.06 4.51 27.80
N GLY A 779 8.64 5.62 27.36
CA GLY A 779 8.38 6.25 26.07
C GLY A 779 6.97 6.85 25.94
N ARG A 780 6.31 7.13 27.06
CA ARG A 780 4.91 7.61 27.10
C ARG A 780 4.77 9.12 27.31
N ARG A 781 5.85 9.83 27.62
CA ARG A 781 5.80 11.28 27.86
C ARG A 781 5.65 12.05 26.54
N GLY A 782 6.38 11.67 25.50
CA GLY A 782 6.36 12.34 24.20
C GLY A 782 6.88 11.45 23.07
N ALA A 783 6.59 11.84 21.84
CA ALA A 783 7.00 11.16 20.61
C ALA A 783 7.24 12.17 19.47
N ALA A 784 8.47 12.25 18.98
CA ALA A 784 8.84 12.91 17.73
C ALA A 784 8.87 11.87 16.61
N VAL A 785 8.12 12.12 15.55
CA VAL A 785 7.97 11.23 14.40
C VAL A 785 8.59 11.90 13.18
N VAL A 786 9.60 11.28 12.60
CA VAL A 786 10.29 11.76 11.40
C VAL A 786 9.95 10.84 10.24
N SER A 787 9.22 11.36 9.26
CA SER A 787 8.83 10.62 8.06
C SER A 787 9.89 10.79 6.98
N ALA A 788 10.53 9.72 6.53
CA ALA A 788 11.34 9.69 5.32
C ALA A 788 10.80 8.67 4.33
N SER A 789 9.50 8.36 4.39
CA SER A 789 8.85 7.37 3.54
C SER A 789 8.99 7.72 2.07
N ASP A 790 9.25 6.71 1.24
CA ASP A 790 9.06 6.86 -0.20
C ASP A 790 7.56 7.02 -0.50
N TRP A 791 7.21 7.40 -1.72
CA TRP A 791 5.81 7.56 -2.09
C TRP A 791 5.12 6.19 -2.30
N GLY A 792 3.92 6.05 -1.72
CA GLY A 792 3.13 4.82 -1.69
C GLY A 792 1.81 4.86 -2.44
N GLY A 793 0.84 5.65 -2.06
CA GLY A 793 -0.56 5.50 -2.49
C GLY A 793 -1.32 5.99 -1.29
N HIS A 794 -2.14 7.04 -1.43
CA HIS A 794 -2.60 7.78 -0.24
C HIS A 794 -1.47 8.44 0.59
N HIS A 795 -0.25 8.53 0.04
CA HIS A 795 0.86 9.26 0.65
C HIS A 795 0.78 10.76 0.34
N HIS A 796 1.27 11.56 1.27
CA HIS A 796 1.45 13.00 1.07
C HIS A 796 2.82 13.31 0.45
N LEU A 797 3.04 14.59 0.12
CA LEU A 797 4.29 15.11 -0.43
C LEU A 797 5.22 15.60 0.69
N ASP A 798 5.46 14.71 1.66
CA ASP A 798 5.91 15.02 3.03
C ASP A 798 7.23 14.35 3.45
N SER A 799 8.11 14.03 2.50
CA SER A 799 9.40 13.42 2.86
C SER A 799 10.22 14.38 3.72
N LEU A 800 10.78 13.85 4.81
CA LEU A 800 11.44 14.54 5.93
C LEU A 800 10.52 15.40 6.80
N ASN A 801 9.20 15.19 6.78
CA ASN A 801 8.27 15.82 7.72
C ASN A 801 8.57 15.45 9.19
N LEU A 802 8.29 16.38 10.11
CA LEU A 802 8.39 16.20 11.55
C LEU A 802 7.04 16.45 12.21
N PHE A 803 6.54 15.42 12.89
CA PHE A 803 5.40 15.50 13.77
C PHE A 803 5.87 15.38 15.22
N TYR A 804 5.29 16.13 16.15
CA TYR A 804 5.68 16.07 17.55
C TYR A 804 4.48 16.10 18.49
N TRP A 805 4.41 15.12 19.39
CA TRP A 805 3.40 15.00 20.43
C TRP A 805 4.07 14.90 21.80
N GLN A 806 3.54 15.59 22.82
CA GLN A 806 4.04 15.49 24.18
C GLN A 806 2.99 15.86 25.23
N ASP A 807 3.07 15.21 26.40
CA ASP A 807 2.31 15.52 27.60
C ASP A 807 0.79 15.61 27.35
N GLY A 808 0.26 14.74 26.48
CA GLY A 808 -1.17 14.69 26.16
C GLY A 808 -1.58 15.43 24.88
N ALA A 809 -0.67 16.21 24.26
CA ALA A 809 -1.03 17.13 23.19
C ALA A 809 -0.12 17.04 21.96
N GLU A 810 -0.68 17.31 20.79
CA GLU A 810 0.05 17.53 19.53
C GLU A 810 0.70 18.93 19.57
N LEU A 811 1.95 19.05 19.16
CA LEU A 811 2.72 20.31 19.21
C LEU A 811 3.11 20.79 17.81
N LEU A 812 3.81 19.95 17.04
CA LEU A 812 4.02 20.13 15.60
C LEU A 812 3.04 19.23 14.87
N SER A 813 2.19 19.84 14.06
CA SER A 813 1.00 19.19 13.56
C SER A 813 1.17 18.63 12.15
N ASP A 814 0.52 17.51 11.88
CA ASP A 814 0.19 17.06 10.53
C ASP A 814 -1.34 17.05 10.40
N LEU A 815 -1.84 17.50 9.25
CA LEU A 815 -3.26 17.77 9.08
C LEU A 815 -4.07 16.50 8.83
N GLY A 816 -3.43 15.40 8.40
CA GLY A 816 -4.06 14.10 8.22
C GLY A 816 -5.06 14.05 7.05
N TYR A 817 -6.15 13.32 7.23
CA TYR A 817 -7.03 12.91 6.13
C TYR A 817 -8.46 13.45 6.17
N LEU A 818 -8.90 14.06 5.05
CA LEU A 818 -10.28 14.52 4.82
C LEU A 818 -11.14 13.57 3.97
N TRP A 819 -10.67 12.35 3.67
CA TRP A 819 -11.37 11.40 2.80
C TRP A 819 -11.66 11.98 1.40
N ASP A 820 -12.81 11.69 0.81
CA ASP A 820 -13.21 12.17 -0.52
C ASP A 820 -13.66 13.65 -0.54
N ASN A 821 -13.18 14.47 0.41
CA ASN A 821 -13.42 15.90 0.38
C ASN A 821 -12.67 16.53 -0.81
N PRO A 822 -13.31 17.39 -1.63
CA PRO A 822 -12.64 18.08 -2.75
C PRO A 822 -11.38 18.88 -2.36
N ASP A 823 -11.30 19.30 -1.10
CA ASP A 823 -10.17 20.08 -0.57
C ASP A 823 -9.01 19.20 -0.03
N MET A 824 -9.07 17.86 -0.18
CA MET A 824 -8.03 16.92 0.28
C MET A 824 -6.62 17.30 -0.22
N ARG A 825 -6.52 17.86 -1.44
CA ARG A 825 -5.25 18.35 -2.01
C ARG A 825 -4.51 19.38 -1.14
N ASN A 826 -5.23 20.11 -0.29
CA ASN A 826 -4.65 21.13 0.57
C ASN A 826 -3.87 20.52 1.75
N LEU A 827 -4.13 19.25 2.07
CA LEU A 827 -3.44 18.46 3.11
C LEU A 827 -2.22 17.74 2.52
N SER A 828 -2.32 17.27 1.27
CA SER A 828 -1.29 16.40 0.68
C SER A 828 -0.11 17.15 0.02
N ARG A 829 -0.23 18.47 -0.16
CA ARG A 829 0.84 19.34 -0.68
C ARG A 829 2.01 19.48 0.29
N THR A 830 3.22 19.67 -0.25
CA THR A 830 4.46 19.75 0.55
C THR A 830 4.42 20.84 1.61
N VAL A 831 3.91 22.02 1.28
CA VAL A 831 3.86 23.17 2.20
C VAL A 831 2.87 22.99 3.38
N ALA A 832 2.02 21.96 3.36
CA ALA A 832 1.14 21.63 4.49
C ALA A 832 1.84 20.84 5.61
N HIS A 833 3.15 20.60 5.48
CA HIS A 833 3.94 19.76 6.38
C HIS A 833 5.12 20.56 6.98
N ASN A 834 5.71 20.03 8.05
CA ASN A 834 6.78 20.69 8.80
C ASN A 834 8.16 20.35 8.20
N LEU A 835 8.54 20.94 7.06
CA LEU A 835 9.75 20.58 6.29
C LEU A 835 10.27 21.76 5.46
N VAL A 836 11.35 21.55 4.69
CA VAL A 836 11.85 22.55 3.74
C VAL A 836 11.23 22.37 2.35
N VAL A 837 10.60 23.41 1.81
CA VAL A 837 10.15 23.50 0.42
C VAL A 837 11.27 24.10 -0.43
N VAL A 838 11.57 23.51 -1.59
CA VAL A 838 12.58 24.03 -2.53
C VAL A 838 11.87 24.62 -3.75
N ASP A 839 12.26 25.84 -4.12
CA ASP A 839 11.75 26.61 -5.26
C ASP A 839 10.22 26.75 -5.29
N GLU A 840 9.61 26.87 -4.11
CA GLU A 840 8.14 26.93 -3.93
C GLU A 840 7.39 25.75 -4.55
N ALA A 841 8.08 24.64 -4.82
CA ALA A 841 7.57 23.50 -5.53
C ALA A 841 7.23 22.35 -4.58
N ASN A 842 6.19 21.61 -4.96
CA ASN A 842 5.89 20.32 -4.37
C ASN A 842 7.03 19.32 -4.63
N GLN A 843 7.28 18.43 -3.67
CA GLN A 843 8.20 17.31 -3.84
C GLN A 843 7.76 16.40 -5.00
N ARG A 844 8.71 15.67 -5.59
CA ARG A 844 8.35 14.61 -6.54
C ARG A 844 7.56 13.51 -5.84
N THR A 845 6.76 12.76 -6.58
CA THR A 845 6.09 11.60 -6.00
C THR A 845 7.02 10.40 -5.97
N THR A 846 7.41 9.86 -7.12
CA THR A 846 8.17 8.60 -7.13
C THR A 846 9.67 8.78 -6.91
N GLY A 847 10.28 7.78 -6.26
CA GLY A 847 11.73 7.65 -6.12
C GLY A 847 12.35 8.64 -5.14
N ARG A 848 11.59 9.18 -4.17
CA ARG A 848 12.13 10.08 -3.15
C ARG A 848 13.12 9.38 -2.20
N GLY A 849 13.07 8.05 -2.15
CA GLY A 849 13.94 7.26 -1.29
C GLY A 849 13.61 7.48 0.18
N GLY A 850 14.65 7.65 1.00
CA GLY A 850 14.54 7.71 2.45
C GLY A 850 15.68 6.96 3.09
N TRP A 851 16.77 7.67 3.37
CA TRP A 851 18.05 7.06 3.73
C TRP A 851 18.42 7.44 5.15
N LEU A 852 18.66 6.43 5.99
CA LEU A 852 19.04 6.60 7.38
C LEU A 852 20.57 6.71 7.48
N HIS A 853 21.04 7.79 8.11
CA HIS A 853 22.46 8.05 8.38
C HIS A 853 22.84 7.80 9.83
N ALA A 854 21.93 8.05 10.77
CA ALA A 854 22.10 7.75 12.18
C ALA A 854 20.75 7.52 12.86
N PHE A 855 20.68 6.52 13.74
CA PHE A 855 19.62 6.34 14.72
C PHE A 855 20.27 5.79 15.98
N ASP A 856 20.48 6.65 16.98
CA ASP A 856 21.15 6.28 18.22
C ASP A 856 20.30 6.69 19.43
N ILE A 857 20.09 5.72 20.32
CA ILE A 857 19.24 5.86 21.50
C ILE A 857 20.15 5.71 22.72
N SER A 858 20.45 6.84 23.37
CA SER A 858 21.10 6.87 24.68
C SER A 858 20.09 7.36 25.74
N PRO A 859 20.34 7.11 27.05
CA PRO A 859 19.37 7.41 28.11
C PRO A 859 18.89 8.87 28.18
N ARG A 860 19.71 9.84 27.75
CA ARG A 860 19.43 11.28 27.86
C ARG A 860 19.38 12.00 26.52
N VAL A 861 19.98 11.41 25.48
CA VAL A 861 20.09 12.01 24.14
C VAL A 861 19.73 10.97 23.11
N LYS A 862 18.73 11.26 22.28
CA LYS A 862 18.34 10.41 21.16
C LYS A 862 18.48 11.21 19.88
N VAL A 863 18.92 10.57 18.81
CA VAL A 863 19.16 11.28 17.55
C VAL A 863 18.74 10.44 16.35
N ILE A 864 18.13 11.10 15.38
CA ILE A 864 17.87 10.56 14.06
C ILE A 864 18.42 11.52 13.00
N GLU A 865 19.13 10.98 12.02
CA GLU A 865 19.54 11.70 10.82
C GLU A 865 19.09 10.95 9.57
N VAL A 866 18.29 11.61 8.74
CA VAL A 866 17.71 11.04 7.51
C VAL A 866 17.86 12.00 6.33
N SER A 867 17.98 11.47 5.13
CA SER A 867 17.95 12.25 3.88
C SER A 867 16.96 11.68 2.87
N SER A 868 16.60 12.49 1.88
CA SER A 868 15.71 12.10 0.79
C SER A 868 16.12 12.78 -0.51
N ASP A 869 15.87 12.10 -1.63
CA ASP A 869 16.05 12.66 -2.97
C ASP A 869 14.79 13.42 -3.41
N ALA A 870 14.06 14.10 -2.50
CA ALA A 870 12.72 14.64 -2.74
C ALA A 870 12.63 15.70 -3.86
N TYR A 871 13.74 16.36 -4.15
CA TYR A 871 13.87 17.39 -5.18
C TYR A 871 15.05 17.04 -6.11
N PRO A 872 14.85 16.98 -7.43
CA PRO A 872 15.92 16.66 -8.36
C PRO A 872 17.05 17.72 -8.39
N GLN A 873 16.74 18.98 -8.08
CA GLN A 873 17.71 20.06 -8.01
C GLN A 873 18.48 20.13 -6.68
N ALA A 874 18.07 19.38 -5.65
CA ALA A 874 18.73 19.36 -4.35
C ALA A 874 19.79 18.26 -4.31
N SER A 875 21.05 18.65 -4.10
CA SER A 875 22.18 17.73 -3.89
C SER A 875 22.29 17.21 -2.46
N ASP A 876 21.74 17.97 -1.50
CA ASP A 876 21.55 17.55 -0.11
C ASP A 876 20.17 18.04 0.34
N TYR A 877 19.42 17.15 0.97
CA TYR A 877 18.12 17.42 1.57
C TYR A 877 18.01 16.46 2.76
N ARG A 878 18.39 16.96 3.93
CA ARG A 878 18.74 16.15 5.10
C ARG A 878 18.26 16.80 6.38
N ARG A 879 17.72 15.99 7.29
CA ARG A 879 17.23 16.42 8.60
C ARG A 879 17.91 15.64 9.71
N THR A 880 18.37 16.36 10.73
CA THR A 880 18.91 15.81 11.97
C THR A 880 18.04 16.32 13.13
N VAL A 881 17.45 15.40 13.90
CA VAL A 881 16.62 15.75 15.07
C VAL A 881 17.25 15.12 16.32
N PHE A 882 17.53 15.95 17.32
CA PHE A 882 17.93 15.52 18.66
C PHE A 882 16.75 15.63 19.61
N LEU A 883 16.48 14.59 20.40
CA LEU A 883 15.63 14.66 21.59
C LEU A 883 16.56 14.65 22.81
N VAL A 884 16.52 15.73 23.59
CA VAL A 884 17.35 15.91 24.79
C VAL A 884 16.45 15.91 26.02
N GLU A 885 16.66 14.95 26.91
CA GLU A 885 15.82 14.73 28.08
C GLU A 885 16.59 14.95 29.37
N HIS A 886 16.15 15.93 30.15
CA HIS A 886 16.53 16.14 31.55
C HIS A 886 15.41 15.65 32.48
N PRO A 887 15.70 15.39 33.77
CA PRO A 887 14.66 15.16 34.76
C PRO A 887 13.58 16.25 34.81
N GLU A 888 13.95 17.51 34.60
CA GLU A 888 13.09 18.68 34.74
C GLU A 888 12.34 19.05 33.44
N GLY A 889 12.78 18.56 32.28
CA GLY A 889 12.26 19.00 30.98
C GLY A 889 12.83 18.22 29.80
N VAL A 890 12.18 18.34 28.65
CA VAL A 890 12.58 17.68 27.40
C VAL A 890 12.33 18.64 26.25
N TYR A 891 13.21 18.64 25.26
CA TYR A 891 13.05 19.45 24.06
C TYR A 891 13.65 18.74 22.84
N LEU A 892 13.23 19.20 21.66
CA LEU A 892 13.85 18.81 20.39
C LEU A 892 14.76 19.92 19.87
N ALA A 893 15.92 19.55 19.34
CA ALA A 893 16.72 20.43 18.49
C ALA A 893 16.69 19.88 17.07
N ASP A 894 16.21 20.70 16.13
CA ASP A 894 16.01 20.36 14.73
C ASP A 894 17.01 21.11 13.85
N ILE A 895 17.65 20.38 12.93
CA ILE A 895 18.62 20.91 11.97
C ILE A 895 18.25 20.38 10.58
N PHE A 896 17.84 21.26 9.68
CA PHE A 896 17.49 20.93 8.31
C PHE A 896 18.48 21.54 7.33
N ARG A 897 19.22 20.69 6.60
CA ARG A 897 20.22 21.07 5.60
C ARG A 897 19.68 20.86 4.20
N THR A 898 19.85 21.88 3.37
CA THR A 898 19.48 21.83 1.95
C THR A 898 20.53 22.52 1.10
N SER A 899 20.92 21.91 -0.01
CA SER A 899 21.86 22.47 -0.99
C SER A 899 21.38 22.25 -2.42
N GLY A 900 21.25 23.33 -3.20
CA GLY A 900 20.77 23.33 -4.58
C GLY A 900 19.35 23.89 -4.71
N GLY A 901 19.04 24.53 -5.83
CA GLY A 901 17.84 25.36 -5.99
C GLY A 901 18.10 26.83 -5.63
N LYS A 902 17.11 27.69 -5.86
CA LYS A 902 17.18 29.14 -5.64
C LYS A 902 16.58 29.58 -4.32
N THR A 903 15.48 28.95 -3.92
CA THR A 903 14.72 29.32 -2.72
C THR A 903 14.50 28.11 -1.83
N HIS A 904 14.82 28.24 -0.55
CA HIS A 904 14.50 27.27 0.47
C HIS A 904 13.58 27.90 1.51
N ASP A 905 12.41 27.31 1.72
CA ASP A 905 11.45 27.71 2.75
C ASP A 905 11.30 26.62 3.78
N TYR A 906 11.84 26.83 4.97
CA TYR A 906 11.49 25.98 6.10
C TYR A 906 10.14 26.38 6.67
N VAL A 907 9.16 25.50 6.52
CA VAL A 907 7.76 25.72 6.89
C VAL A 907 7.40 24.83 8.07
N PHE A 908 6.68 25.37 9.04
CA PHE A 908 6.07 24.58 10.12
C PHE A 908 4.87 25.30 10.74
N HIS A 909 4.02 24.54 11.42
CA HIS A 909 2.85 25.08 12.14
C HIS A 909 2.49 24.26 13.38
N GLY A 910 1.85 24.93 14.34
CA GLY A 910 1.19 24.29 15.48
C GLY A 910 -0.21 23.76 15.12
N PRO A 911 -0.91 23.10 16.06
CA PRO A 911 -2.25 22.55 15.82
C PRO A 911 -3.38 23.59 15.96
N ASN A 912 -3.10 24.77 16.54
CA ASN A 912 -4.10 25.75 16.95
C ASN A 912 -3.87 27.12 16.29
N PRO A 913 -4.94 27.91 16.07
CA PRO A 913 -4.84 29.25 15.50
C PRO A 913 -4.24 30.28 16.48
N GLU A 914 -4.33 30.03 17.79
CA GLU A 914 -3.84 30.92 18.85
C GLU A 914 -2.33 30.81 18.99
N MET A 915 -1.62 31.77 18.42
CA MET A 915 -0.17 31.88 18.46
C MET A 915 0.26 33.32 18.79
N GLU A 916 1.21 33.45 19.71
CA GLU A 916 1.89 34.70 20.02
C GLU A 916 3.32 34.66 19.50
N LEU A 917 3.80 35.77 18.94
CA LEU A 917 5.20 35.96 18.59
C LEU A 917 5.91 36.78 19.64
N GLN A 918 7.09 36.33 20.04
CA GLN A 918 8.00 37.07 20.91
C GLN A 918 9.33 37.29 20.21
N GLU A 919 9.91 38.47 20.41
CA GLU A 919 11.22 38.85 19.84
C GLU A 919 11.24 38.90 18.30
N LEU A 920 10.06 38.86 17.66
CA LEU A 920 9.87 39.05 16.22
C LEU A 920 8.86 40.18 15.97
N ALA A 921 9.34 41.31 15.44
CA ALA A 921 8.49 42.35 14.90
C ALA A 921 8.50 42.22 13.38
N ALA A 922 7.34 41.94 12.79
CA ALA A 922 7.20 41.67 11.37
C ALA A 922 6.21 42.64 10.71
N ASP A 923 6.62 43.22 9.59
CA ASP A 923 5.81 44.17 8.84
C ASP A 923 4.91 43.45 7.85
N PRO A 924 3.73 44.00 7.51
CA PRO A 924 2.89 43.45 6.45
C PRO A 924 3.68 43.26 5.15
N ALA A 925 3.52 42.11 4.52
CA ALA A 925 4.19 41.72 3.29
C ALA A 925 3.16 41.15 2.28
N PRO A 926 3.51 41.05 0.99
CA PRO A 926 2.64 40.43 0.00
C PRO A 926 2.30 38.98 0.34
N ASP A 927 1.07 38.58 0.01
CA ASP A 927 0.62 37.20 0.14
C ASP A 927 1.50 36.22 -0.64
N LEU A 928 1.76 35.03 -0.07
CA LEU A 928 2.51 33.97 -0.74
C LEU A 928 1.54 33.13 -1.59
N THR A 929 1.29 33.60 -2.81
CA THR A 929 0.30 33.01 -3.72
C THR A 929 0.60 31.56 -4.08
N ALA A 930 1.87 31.19 -4.23
CA ALA A 930 2.29 29.79 -4.47
C ALA A 930 1.81 28.83 -3.37
N TYR A 931 1.68 29.33 -2.14
CA TYR A 931 1.23 28.56 -0.98
C TYR A 931 -0.20 28.86 -0.55
N GLN A 932 -0.90 29.76 -1.25
CA GLN A 932 -2.23 30.24 -0.83
C GLN A 932 -2.22 30.75 0.62
N PHE A 933 -1.11 31.34 1.05
CA PHE A 933 -1.01 31.95 2.37
C PHE A 933 -1.35 33.43 2.28
N THR A 934 -2.13 33.88 3.25
CA THR A 934 -2.65 35.25 3.33
C THR A 934 -2.19 35.93 4.61
N GLN A 935 -2.35 37.25 4.70
CA GLN A 935 -2.00 38.02 5.90
C GLN A 935 -0.53 37.79 6.29
N VAL A 936 0.35 37.86 5.29
CA VAL A 936 1.77 37.60 5.49
C VAL A 936 2.40 38.79 6.21
N HIS A 937 3.14 38.50 7.26
CA HIS A 937 4.04 39.44 7.92
C HIS A 937 5.46 38.92 7.81
N ALA A 938 6.41 39.76 7.41
CA ALA A 938 7.79 39.36 7.16
C ALA A 938 8.81 40.31 7.82
N THR A 939 9.99 39.78 8.13
CA THR A 939 11.14 40.56 8.60
C THR A 939 12.44 39.82 8.34
N GLN A 940 13.55 40.56 8.22
CA GLN A 940 14.89 39.95 8.21
C GLN A 940 15.30 39.59 9.64
N ALA A 941 15.16 38.31 9.99
CA ALA A 941 15.47 37.84 11.33
C ALA A 941 16.98 37.68 11.48
N THR A 942 17.58 38.47 12.39
CA THR A 942 19.02 38.41 12.69
C THR A 942 19.32 37.90 14.10
N ARG A 943 18.27 37.67 14.90
CA ARG A 943 18.34 37.25 16.30
C ARG A 943 17.35 36.10 16.54
N PRO A 944 17.59 35.22 17.52
CA PRO A 944 16.61 34.23 17.95
C PRO A 944 15.26 34.88 18.27
N TRP A 945 14.18 34.17 17.98
CA TRP A 945 12.81 34.61 18.26
C TRP A 945 11.90 33.41 18.51
N ARG A 946 10.69 33.65 19.06
CA ARG A 946 9.78 32.56 19.47
C ARG A 946 8.38 32.69 18.91
N ALA A 947 7.80 31.55 18.59
CA ALA A 947 6.36 31.39 18.48
C ALA A 947 5.85 30.56 19.66
N LEU A 948 4.78 31.02 20.30
CA LEU A 948 4.16 30.43 21.47
C LEU A 948 2.71 30.07 21.18
N TRP A 949 2.34 28.82 21.38
CA TRP A 949 0.97 28.36 21.25
C TRP A 949 0.40 27.96 22.61
N THR A 950 -0.88 28.29 22.81
CA THR A 950 -1.71 27.64 23.81
C THR A 950 -2.34 26.41 23.18
N VAL A 951 -1.79 25.23 23.48
CA VAL A 951 -2.20 23.98 22.84
C VAL A 951 -3.45 23.40 23.52
N ASP A 952 -3.44 23.37 24.84
CA ASP A 952 -4.62 23.11 25.66
C ASP A 952 -4.60 23.99 26.94
N LYS A 953 -5.49 23.71 27.91
CA LYS A 953 -5.57 24.50 29.14
C LYS A 953 -4.24 24.59 29.90
N GLU A 954 -3.46 23.52 29.91
CA GLU A 954 -2.27 23.34 30.76
C GLU A 954 -0.97 23.21 29.97
N VAL A 955 -1.02 22.77 28.72
CA VAL A 955 0.12 22.58 27.83
C VAL A 955 0.35 23.84 27.01
N ARG A 956 1.60 24.27 27.00
CA ARG A 956 2.12 25.31 26.11
C ARG A 956 3.15 24.70 25.18
N PHE A 957 3.22 25.24 23.98
CA PHE A 957 4.23 24.87 23.00
C PHE A 957 5.05 26.12 22.65
N GLN A 958 6.37 26.00 22.69
CA GLN A 958 7.26 27.01 22.16
C GLN A 958 8.13 26.45 21.03
N ALA A 959 8.25 27.23 19.95
CA ALA A 959 9.24 27.04 18.91
C ALA A 959 10.20 28.23 18.93
N ILE A 960 11.48 27.98 19.18
CA ILE A 960 12.54 28.98 19.13
C ILE A 960 13.26 28.84 17.79
N SER A 961 13.08 29.82 16.91
CA SER A 961 13.74 29.88 15.61
C SER A 961 15.10 30.53 15.76
N LEU A 962 16.14 29.87 15.23
CA LEU A 962 17.52 30.34 15.29
C LEU A 962 17.96 30.73 13.87
N PRO A 963 17.79 32.00 13.47
CA PRO A 963 18.02 32.42 12.09
C PRO A 963 19.49 32.39 11.71
N GLN A 964 19.74 32.15 10.43
CA GLN A 964 21.06 32.29 9.82
C GLN A 964 21.21 33.62 9.06
N PRO A 965 22.43 34.07 8.71
CA PRO A 965 22.60 35.27 7.90
C PRO A 965 21.82 35.20 6.58
N GLY A 966 21.12 36.29 6.25
CA GLY A 966 20.30 36.40 5.03
C GLY A 966 18.91 35.78 5.12
N GLU A 967 18.50 35.28 6.28
CA GLU A 967 17.19 34.67 6.47
C GLU A 967 16.06 35.70 6.61
N THR A 968 14.97 35.47 5.87
CA THR A 968 13.71 36.17 6.07
C THR A 968 12.76 35.27 6.84
N SER A 969 12.25 35.73 7.98
CA SER A 969 11.20 35.03 8.73
C SER A 969 9.85 35.65 8.41
N MET A 970 8.85 34.81 8.18
CA MET A 970 7.48 35.21 7.87
C MET A 970 6.47 34.43 8.71
N VAL A 971 5.35 35.06 8.99
CA VAL A 971 4.16 34.45 9.58
C VAL A 971 2.99 34.70 8.66
N ALA A 972 2.21 33.68 8.36
CA ALA A 972 1.08 33.79 7.45
C ALA A 972 -0.09 32.90 7.88
N GLN A 973 -1.30 33.19 7.40
CA GLN A 973 -2.47 32.35 7.58
C GLN A 973 -2.62 31.38 6.41
N GLY A 974 -2.67 30.09 6.72
CA GLY A 974 -2.79 29.00 5.74
C GLY A 974 -3.86 27.98 6.12
N TRP A 975 -4.03 26.96 5.28
CA TRP A 975 -5.03 25.91 5.48
C TRP A 975 -4.87 25.18 6.83
N GLY A 976 -5.98 24.98 7.55
CA GLY A 976 -5.99 24.35 8.88
C GLY A 976 -7.07 23.31 9.11
N GLN A 977 -7.91 23.02 8.12
CA GLN A 977 -9.03 22.10 8.26
C GLN A 977 -8.54 20.63 8.29
N ARG A 978 -8.86 19.91 9.37
CA ARG A 978 -8.50 18.49 9.56
C ARG A 978 -9.72 17.56 9.58
N VAL A 979 -10.91 18.11 9.85
CA VAL A 979 -12.20 17.41 9.81
C VAL A 979 -13.26 18.22 9.07
N PRO A 980 -14.33 17.60 8.54
CA PRO A 980 -15.38 18.33 7.82
C PRO A 980 -16.04 19.48 8.60
N GLN A 981 -16.06 19.40 9.93
CA GLN A 981 -16.63 20.42 10.81
C GLN A 981 -15.77 21.71 10.88
N GLN A 982 -14.50 21.65 10.46
CA GLN A 982 -13.56 22.78 10.48
C GLN A 982 -13.50 23.48 9.11
N LYS A 983 -14.61 23.55 8.39
CA LYS A 983 -14.61 24.14 7.04
C LYS A 983 -14.12 25.58 7.06
N GLY A 984 -13.09 25.87 6.25
CA GLY A 984 -12.49 27.22 6.15
C GLY A 984 -11.59 27.61 7.32
N TRP A 985 -11.26 26.67 8.21
CA TRP A 985 -10.36 26.93 9.33
C TRP A 985 -8.92 27.15 8.84
N THR A 986 -8.24 28.15 9.41
CA THR A 986 -6.85 28.49 9.09
C THR A 986 -5.94 28.37 10.30
N LEU A 987 -4.66 28.13 10.04
CA LEU A 987 -3.61 28.09 11.04
C LEU A 987 -2.51 29.11 10.72
N PRO A 988 -1.82 29.65 11.75
CA PRO A 988 -0.59 30.39 11.54
C PRO A 988 0.54 29.43 11.12
N TYR A 989 1.10 29.70 9.94
CA TYR A 989 2.29 29.05 9.42
C TYR A 989 3.49 29.96 9.64
N ILE A 990 4.58 29.37 10.10
CA ILE A 990 5.90 29.99 10.07
C ILE A 990 6.58 29.61 8.77
N VAL A 991 7.15 30.60 8.07
CA VAL A 991 7.97 30.38 6.86
C VAL A 991 9.33 31.07 7.08
N ARG A 992 10.41 30.31 7.02
CA ARG A 992 11.77 30.83 7.13
C ARG A 992 12.47 30.63 5.79
N ARG A 993 12.71 31.73 5.08
CA ARG A 993 13.19 31.75 3.70
C ARG A 993 14.67 32.11 3.62
N ILE A 994 15.39 31.35 2.82
CA ILE A 994 16.68 31.72 2.24
C ILE A 994 16.51 31.69 0.73
N ALA A 995 16.93 32.76 0.06
CA ALA A 995 16.86 32.86 -1.38
C ALA A 995 18.17 33.44 -1.95
N SER A 996 18.55 32.98 -3.14
CA SER A 996 19.61 33.58 -3.93
C SER A 996 19.23 33.63 -5.40
N ASP A 997 19.94 34.45 -6.18
CA ASP A 997 19.74 34.53 -7.63
C ASP A 997 20.31 33.30 -8.37
N THR A 998 20.97 32.37 -7.66
CA THR A 998 21.64 31.20 -8.24
C THR A 998 21.00 29.89 -7.79
N ASP A 999 21.11 28.85 -8.62
CA ASP A 999 20.64 27.49 -8.30
C ASP A 999 21.55 26.73 -7.30
N ALA A 1000 22.46 27.44 -6.62
CA ALA A 1000 23.46 26.88 -5.70
C ALA A 1000 23.22 27.33 -4.24
N THR A 1001 21.97 27.64 -3.89
CA THR A 1001 21.62 28.09 -2.53
C THR A 1001 21.93 26.98 -1.52
N THR A 1002 22.45 27.37 -0.35
CA THR A 1002 22.69 26.45 0.77
C THR A 1002 22.06 27.01 2.04
N SER A 1003 21.42 26.14 2.83
CA SER A 1003 20.79 26.53 4.09
C SER A 1003 20.95 25.46 5.15
N ALA A 1004 21.04 25.90 6.42
CA ALA A 1004 20.95 25.05 7.59
C ALA A 1004 19.97 25.71 8.58
N PHE A 1005 18.69 25.40 8.41
CA PHE A 1005 17.65 25.89 9.32
C PHE A 1005 17.73 25.17 10.65
N THR A 1006 17.67 25.95 11.73
CA THR A 1006 17.83 25.43 13.09
C THR A 1006 16.72 25.93 14.00
N SER A 1007 16.10 25.02 14.74
CA SER A 1007 14.98 25.35 15.65
C SER A 1007 15.05 24.51 16.93
N VAL A 1008 14.51 25.03 18.03
CA VAL A 1008 14.30 24.29 19.28
C VAL A 1008 12.81 24.24 19.58
N PHE A 1009 12.26 23.05 19.80
CA PHE A 1009 10.84 22.81 20.06
C PHE A 1009 10.65 22.23 21.46
N GLU A 1010 9.73 22.81 22.23
CA GLU A 1010 9.44 22.36 23.60
C GLU A 1010 7.94 22.45 23.90
N GLY A 1011 7.37 21.34 24.39
CA GLY A 1011 6.11 21.35 25.13
C GLY A 1011 6.35 21.41 26.63
N TYR A 1012 5.56 22.18 27.36
CA TYR A 1012 5.69 22.28 28.82
C TYR A 1012 4.36 22.58 29.51
N ARG A 1013 4.29 22.22 30.80
CA ARG A 1013 3.22 22.61 31.73
C ARG A 1013 3.79 23.60 32.75
N GLY A 1014 3.10 24.72 32.95
CA GLY A 1014 3.56 25.77 33.85
C GLY A 1014 4.68 26.63 33.25
N GLN A 1015 5.94 26.36 33.59
CA GLN A 1015 7.09 27.14 33.11
C GLN A 1015 7.91 26.38 32.07
N ALA A 1016 8.41 27.11 31.07
CA ALA A 1016 9.34 26.57 30.08
C ALA A 1016 10.66 26.13 30.72
N PHE A 1017 11.11 24.93 30.36
CA PHE A 1017 12.43 24.40 30.66
C PHE A 1017 13.50 25.07 29.80
N VAL A 1018 13.27 25.28 28.50
CA VAL A 1018 14.19 26.02 27.63
C VAL A 1018 13.99 27.52 27.83
N ARG A 1019 15.00 28.16 28.42
CA ARG A 1019 15.00 29.58 28.76
C ARG A 1019 15.46 30.45 27.62
N ALA A 1020 16.42 30.00 26.81
CA ALA A 1020 16.86 30.67 25.59
C ALA A 1020 17.61 29.68 24.68
N ALA A 1021 17.74 29.98 23.40
CA ALA A 1021 18.61 29.23 22.50
C ALA A 1021 19.25 30.17 21.47
N ARG A 1022 20.47 29.83 21.04
CA ARG A 1022 21.21 30.61 20.03
C ARG A 1022 22.12 29.72 19.19
N ARG A 1023 22.33 30.14 17.94
CA ARG A 1023 23.35 29.56 17.06
C ARG A 1023 24.74 30.04 17.49
N LEU A 1024 25.71 29.14 17.46
CA LEU A 1024 27.11 29.41 17.76
C LEU A 1024 27.90 29.49 16.45
N GLU A 1025 28.91 30.36 16.42
CA GLU A 1025 29.78 30.50 15.26
C GLU A 1025 30.67 29.26 15.14
N VAL A 1026 30.70 28.69 13.94
CA VAL A 1026 31.54 27.54 13.60
C VAL A 1026 32.22 27.77 12.25
N LYS A 1027 33.55 27.67 12.24
CA LYS A 1027 34.39 27.84 11.05
C LYS A 1027 34.64 26.50 10.36
N ALA A 1028 33.56 25.76 10.10
CA ALA A 1028 33.62 24.46 9.45
C ALA A 1028 32.40 24.30 8.52
N PRO A 1029 32.58 24.15 7.20
CA PRO A 1029 31.47 23.97 6.26
C PRO A 1029 30.56 22.81 6.66
N GLY A 1030 29.24 23.02 6.58
CA GLY A 1030 28.22 22.01 6.91
C GLY A 1030 28.02 21.74 8.41
N ALA A 1031 28.91 22.23 9.29
CA ALA A 1031 28.77 22.10 10.73
C ALA A 1031 27.77 23.12 11.30
N VAL A 1032 27.01 22.68 12.30
CA VAL A 1032 26.06 23.50 13.05
C VAL A 1032 26.34 23.30 14.54
N ALA A 1033 26.36 24.40 15.29
CA ALA A 1033 26.49 24.37 16.74
C ALA A 1033 25.44 25.28 17.39
N LEU A 1034 24.79 24.79 18.44
CA LEU A 1034 23.73 25.48 19.19
C LEU A 1034 24.08 25.53 20.68
N ALA A 1035 23.67 26.60 21.35
CA ALA A 1035 23.61 26.69 22.81
C ALA A 1035 22.15 26.83 23.24
N VAL A 1036 21.70 26.00 24.17
CA VAL A 1036 20.35 25.99 24.73
C VAL A 1036 20.45 26.22 26.24
N GLU A 1037 20.01 27.37 26.71
CA GLU A 1037 19.99 27.72 28.14
C GLU A 1037 18.74 27.13 28.78
N THR A 1038 18.90 26.45 29.92
CA THR A 1038 17.83 25.66 30.54
C THR A 1038 17.48 26.15 31.94
N ALA A 1039 16.32 25.72 32.46
CA ALA A 1039 15.84 26.09 33.79
C ALA A 1039 16.72 25.58 34.95
N THR A 1040 17.71 24.73 34.66
CA THR A 1040 18.73 24.26 35.62
C THR A 1040 19.79 25.33 35.93
N GLY A 1041 19.76 26.46 35.22
CA GLY A 1041 20.80 27.48 35.24
C GLY A 1041 22.04 27.12 34.40
N GLY A 1042 22.01 25.99 33.68
CA GLY A 1042 23.08 25.56 32.76
C GLY A 1042 22.78 25.87 31.28
N THR A 1043 23.74 25.51 30.43
CA THR A 1043 23.65 25.53 28.96
C THR A 1043 23.96 24.17 28.37
N ASP A 1044 23.09 23.70 27.48
CA ASP A 1044 23.31 22.52 26.67
C ASP A 1044 23.94 22.94 25.33
N TYR A 1045 25.07 22.33 24.98
CA TYR A 1045 25.77 22.56 23.72
C TYR A 1045 25.50 21.39 22.78
N ILE A 1046 24.95 21.69 21.60
CA ILE A 1046 24.65 20.70 20.56
C ILE A 1046 25.53 20.99 19.36
N VAL A 1047 26.22 19.99 18.84
CA VAL A 1047 27.06 20.09 17.64
C VAL A 1047 26.67 18.99 16.66
N SER A 1048 26.41 19.35 15.42
CA SER A 1048 26.20 18.43 14.32
C SER A 1048 27.21 18.76 13.22
N ALA A 1049 28.15 17.85 13.00
CA ALA A 1049 29.27 18.03 12.09
C ALA A 1049 29.40 16.82 11.15
N PRO A 1050 29.72 17.02 9.86
CA PRO A 1050 30.02 15.92 8.96
C PRO A 1050 31.17 15.05 9.50
N GLU A 1051 31.18 13.77 9.12
CA GLU A 1051 32.23 12.83 9.52
C GLU A 1051 33.63 13.40 9.20
N GLY A 1052 34.57 13.27 10.14
CA GLY A 1052 35.94 13.78 9.99
C GLY A 1052 36.10 15.30 10.14
N THR A 1053 35.03 16.07 10.36
CA THR A 1053 35.12 17.53 10.52
C THR A 1053 35.40 17.92 11.96
N ALA A 1054 36.56 18.51 12.23
CA ALA A 1054 36.89 19.06 13.54
C ALA A 1054 36.19 20.41 13.74
N VAL A 1055 35.43 20.51 14.82
CA VAL A 1055 34.67 21.68 15.22
C VAL A 1055 35.16 22.12 16.59
N THR A 1056 35.56 23.38 16.70
CA THR A 1056 35.85 24.03 17.98
C THR A 1056 34.88 25.17 18.18
N VAL A 1057 34.11 25.11 19.26
CA VAL A 1057 33.12 26.12 19.62
C VAL A 1057 33.61 26.84 20.87
N GLN A 1058 33.66 28.18 20.81
CA GLN A 1058 34.00 28.96 21.98
C GLN A 1058 32.78 29.04 22.90
N THR A 1059 32.93 28.49 24.11
CA THR A 1059 31.92 28.56 25.17
C THR A 1059 32.37 29.52 26.26
N HIS A 1060 31.47 29.88 27.17
CA HIS A 1060 31.79 30.73 28.33
C HIS A 1060 32.82 30.10 29.29
N ARG A 1061 33.12 28.79 29.17
CA ARG A 1061 34.06 28.03 30.01
C ARG A 1061 35.27 27.50 29.24
N GLY A 1062 35.49 28.00 28.03
CA GLY A 1062 36.58 27.55 27.16
C GLY A 1062 36.11 26.78 25.92
N PRO A 1063 37.03 26.21 25.14
CA PRO A 1063 36.69 25.56 23.88
C PRO A 1063 36.01 24.20 24.10
N LEU A 1064 34.85 24.01 23.46
CA LEU A 1064 34.26 22.69 23.21
C LEU A 1064 34.83 22.16 21.90
N VAL A 1065 35.51 21.01 21.94
CA VAL A 1065 36.13 20.38 20.78
C VAL A 1065 35.35 19.12 20.42
N VAL A 1066 34.85 19.04 19.19
CA VAL A 1066 34.16 17.89 18.63
C VAL A 1066 34.83 17.50 17.32
N GLU A 1067 35.22 16.23 17.14
CA GLU A 1067 35.81 15.71 15.90
C GLU A 1067 34.82 14.81 15.15
N GLY A 1068 34.01 15.43 14.30
CA GLY A 1068 32.96 14.81 13.49
C GLY A 1068 31.74 14.35 14.31
N GLY A 1069 30.66 14.02 13.62
CA GLY A 1069 29.49 13.37 14.19
C GLY A 1069 28.52 14.32 14.89
N LEU A 1070 27.71 13.73 15.77
CA LEU A 1070 26.59 14.36 16.47
C LEU A 1070 26.89 14.36 17.97
N ALA A 1071 26.90 15.52 18.60
CA ALA A 1071 27.35 15.69 19.97
C ALA A 1071 26.41 16.57 20.80
N VAL A 1072 26.23 16.21 22.07
CA VAL A 1072 25.51 17.00 23.07
C VAL A 1072 26.32 17.03 24.36
N VAL A 1073 26.45 18.21 24.97
CA VAL A 1073 27.00 18.38 26.33
C VAL A 1073 26.01 19.20 27.13
N ALA A 1074 25.41 18.60 28.15
CA ALA A 1074 24.39 19.22 28.97
C ALA A 1074 24.94 19.58 30.36
N THR A 1075 24.46 20.71 30.91
CA THR A 1075 24.98 21.25 32.18
C THR A 1075 23.87 21.70 33.14
N ALA A 1076 24.20 21.75 34.44
CA ALA A 1076 23.41 22.42 35.48
C ALA A 1076 24.32 23.41 36.20
N GLY A 1077 24.02 24.70 36.05
CA GLY A 1077 24.98 25.76 36.36
C GLY A 1077 26.30 25.50 35.63
N GLU A 1078 27.37 25.29 36.40
CA GLU A 1078 28.71 25.07 35.84
C GLU A 1078 29.11 23.59 35.71
N LYS A 1079 28.28 22.65 36.15
CA LYS A 1079 28.60 21.21 36.19
C LYS A 1079 28.07 20.50 34.96
N VAL A 1080 28.88 19.63 34.35
CA VAL A 1080 28.42 18.67 33.33
C VAL A 1080 27.46 17.68 34.00
N ARG A 1081 26.27 17.51 33.43
CA ARG A 1081 25.31 16.47 33.85
C ARG A 1081 25.49 15.22 33.00
N PHE A 1082 25.46 15.40 31.68
CA PHE A 1082 25.65 14.33 30.73
C PHE A 1082 26.25 14.84 29.43
N ALA A 1083 26.89 13.94 28.70
CA ALA A 1083 27.41 14.20 27.37
C ALA A 1083 27.17 12.97 26.47
N SER A 1084 26.97 13.20 25.18
CA SER A 1084 26.82 12.17 24.16
C SER A 1084 27.62 12.54 22.91
N LEU A 1085 28.24 11.54 22.29
CA LEU A 1085 28.95 11.63 21.02
C LEU A 1085 28.56 10.43 20.16
N VAL A 1086 27.97 10.68 19.00
CA VAL A 1086 27.46 9.67 18.05
C VAL A 1086 28.19 9.85 16.72
N GLY A 1087 28.86 8.80 16.24
CA GLY A 1087 29.58 8.82 14.95
C GLY A 1087 30.80 9.75 14.89
N GLY A 1088 31.24 10.32 16.02
CA GLY A 1088 32.38 11.22 16.12
C GLY A 1088 33.56 10.61 16.89
N LYS A 1089 34.79 11.03 16.59
CA LYS A 1089 36.02 10.47 17.21
C LYS A 1089 36.28 10.99 18.62
N ARG A 1090 36.03 12.27 18.84
CA ARG A 1090 36.36 12.96 20.09
C ARG A 1090 35.33 14.01 20.42
N LEU A 1091 34.94 14.06 21.69
CA LEU A 1091 34.28 15.18 22.34
C LEU A 1091 35.10 15.53 23.57
N GLU A 1092 35.49 16.79 23.71
CA GLU A 1092 36.28 17.27 24.83
C GLU A 1092 35.78 18.65 25.28
N TRP A 1093 35.46 18.75 26.58
CA TRP A 1093 35.05 20.00 27.20
C TRP A 1093 35.20 19.95 28.71
N ASN A 1094 35.75 21.02 29.29
CA ASN A 1094 35.84 21.22 30.74
C ASN A 1094 36.42 20.02 31.51
N GLY A 1095 37.49 19.40 30.99
CA GLY A 1095 38.16 18.24 31.59
C GLY A 1095 37.46 16.89 31.37
N HIS A 1096 36.26 16.87 30.80
CA HIS A 1096 35.57 15.65 30.39
C HIS A 1096 35.89 15.32 28.93
N ARG A 1097 36.08 14.03 28.64
CA ARG A 1097 36.44 13.56 27.30
C ARG A 1097 35.72 12.26 26.96
N LEU A 1098 35.08 12.21 25.80
CA LEU A 1098 34.56 10.99 25.17
C LEU A 1098 35.41 10.68 23.94
N LEU A 1099 35.79 9.41 23.78
CA LEU A 1099 36.63 8.94 22.68
C LEU A 1099 36.07 7.69 22.06
N LEU A 1100 35.99 7.69 20.73
CA LEU A 1100 35.71 6.52 19.91
C LEU A 1100 36.88 6.34 18.94
N GLN A 1101 37.55 5.19 19.02
CA GLN A 1101 38.67 4.86 18.14
C GLN A 1101 38.21 4.67 16.68
N GLU A 1102 37.15 3.88 16.49
CA GLU A 1102 36.49 3.65 15.21
C GLU A 1102 35.00 4.04 15.37
N PRO A 1103 34.64 5.33 15.16
CA PRO A 1103 33.29 5.82 15.48
C PRO A 1103 32.20 5.28 14.54
N VAL A 1104 32.59 4.82 13.36
CA VAL A 1104 31.69 4.16 12.40
C VAL A 1104 32.38 2.90 11.92
N LEU A 1105 31.81 1.73 12.26
CA LEU A 1105 32.25 0.47 11.67
C LEU A 1105 31.57 0.31 10.32
N ARG A 1106 32.32 -0.11 9.29
CA ARG A 1106 31.79 -0.40 7.95
C ARG A 1106 32.28 -1.77 7.45
N GLY A 1107 31.56 -2.34 6.48
CA GLY A 1107 31.97 -3.56 5.80
C GLY A 1107 30.97 -4.01 4.73
N LYS A 1108 31.22 -5.18 4.15
CA LYS A 1108 30.33 -5.82 3.17
C LYS A 1108 29.40 -6.84 3.81
N VAL A 1109 28.20 -6.95 3.27
CA VAL A 1109 27.27 -8.05 3.58
C VAL A 1109 27.62 -9.22 2.67
N ALA A 1110 28.10 -10.33 3.25
CA ALA A 1110 28.47 -11.52 2.49
C ALA A 1110 27.24 -12.22 1.92
N ARG A 1111 26.17 -12.29 2.72
CA ARG A 1111 24.84 -12.80 2.37
C ARG A 1111 23.83 -12.43 3.46
N TYR A 1112 22.55 -12.51 3.17
CA TYR A 1112 21.48 -12.39 4.15
C TYR A 1112 20.41 -13.47 3.94
N GLU A 1113 19.60 -13.71 4.96
CA GLU A 1113 18.49 -14.66 4.97
C GLU A 1113 17.22 -13.99 5.49
N ASN A 1114 16.10 -14.26 4.83
CA ASN A 1114 14.77 -13.76 5.19
C ASN A 1114 13.76 -14.90 5.42
N GLU A 1115 14.13 -16.16 5.12
CA GLU A 1115 13.24 -17.30 5.24
C GLU A 1115 13.15 -17.84 6.66
N GLY A 1116 11.92 -18.19 7.07
CA GLY A 1116 11.65 -18.79 8.37
C GLY A 1116 11.56 -17.78 9.53
N PRO A 1117 11.69 -18.26 10.78
CA PRO A 1117 11.50 -17.44 11.97
C PRO A 1117 12.66 -16.48 12.24
N ASP A 1118 13.83 -16.70 11.65
CA ASP A 1118 15.04 -15.90 11.88
C ASP A 1118 15.45 -15.17 10.60
N CYS A 1119 15.69 -13.86 10.69
CA CYS A 1119 16.32 -13.07 9.62
C CYS A 1119 17.66 -12.55 10.09
N TRP A 1120 18.68 -12.72 9.28
CA TRP A 1120 20.02 -12.27 9.63
C TRP A 1120 20.83 -11.85 8.40
N LEU A 1121 21.78 -10.96 8.63
CA LEU A 1121 22.85 -10.64 7.69
C LEU A 1121 24.17 -11.22 8.19
N GLU A 1122 24.93 -11.86 7.31
CA GLU A 1122 26.28 -12.35 7.60
C GLU A 1122 27.30 -11.32 7.10
N LEU A 1123 28.03 -10.75 8.05
CA LEU A 1123 29.02 -9.72 7.79
C LEU A 1123 30.32 -10.34 7.28
N ASP A 1124 31.11 -9.54 6.56
CA ASP A 1124 32.48 -9.87 6.16
C ASP A 1124 33.44 -10.08 7.36
N ARG A 1125 33.21 -9.39 8.47
CA ARG A 1125 33.97 -9.50 9.73
C ARG A 1125 33.07 -9.61 10.96
N ALA A 1126 33.59 -10.20 12.04
CA ALA A 1126 32.89 -10.22 13.33
C ALA A 1126 32.93 -8.84 13.98
N LEU A 1127 31.88 -8.48 14.72
CA LEU A 1127 31.80 -7.21 15.44
C LEU A 1127 32.54 -7.30 16.79
N PRO A 1128 33.24 -6.23 17.22
CA PRO A 1128 33.83 -6.17 18.54
C PRO A 1128 32.72 -6.02 19.61
N ASN A 1129 32.89 -6.71 20.74
CA ASN A 1129 31.97 -6.66 21.89
C ASN A 1129 30.47 -6.83 21.53
N PRO A 1130 30.08 -7.97 20.92
CA PRO A 1130 28.74 -8.16 20.36
C PRO A 1130 27.61 -7.97 21.37
N ASN A 1131 27.81 -8.36 22.63
CA ASN A 1131 26.78 -8.23 23.68
C ASN A 1131 26.37 -6.77 23.94
N ALA A 1132 27.29 -5.81 23.75
CA ALA A 1132 26.98 -4.39 23.94
C ALA A 1132 26.25 -3.75 22.74
N LEU A 1133 26.10 -4.49 21.63
CA LEU A 1133 25.49 -4.01 20.39
C LEU A 1133 24.05 -4.48 20.21
N VAL A 1134 23.58 -5.46 20.97
CA VAL A 1134 22.17 -5.86 20.95
C VAL A 1134 21.29 -4.69 21.40
N GLY A 1135 20.20 -4.42 20.66
CA GLY A 1135 19.34 -3.25 20.81
C GLY A 1135 19.82 -1.99 20.08
N ARG A 1136 21.04 -1.99 19.52
CA ARG A 1136 21.53 -0.89 18.65
C ARG A 1136 21.00 -1.06 17.22
N THR A 1137 21.16 -0.02 16.41
CA THR A 1137 20.75 -0.04 15.00
C THR A 1137 21.94 -0.28 14.07
N ILE A 1138 21.88 -1.36 13.30
CA ILE A 1138 22.76 -1.59 12.16
C ILE A 1138 22.16 -0.98 10.90
N LEU A 1139 22.95 -0.21 10.16
CA LEU A 1139 22.56 0.32 8.86
C LEU A 1139 22.96 -0.68 7.78
N ALA A 1140 22.06 -1.00 6.86
CA ALA A 1140 22.36 -1.86 5.72
C ALA A 1140 21.71 -1.33 4.43
N GLY A 1141 22.41 -1.48 3.31
CA GLY A 1141 21.98 -0.98 2.00
C GLY A 1141 23.10 -1.00 0.97
N LYS A 1142 23.18 0.03 0.12
CA LYS A 1142 24.23 0.18 -0.90
C LYS A 1142 24.78 1.62 -0.86
N GLY A 1143 26.08 1.78 -0.59
CA GLY A 1143 26.70 3.08 -0.41
C GLY A 1143 26.04 3.89 0.71
N GLU A 1144 25.73 5.16 0.43
CA GLU A 1144 25.06 6.05 1.38
C GLU A 1144 23.53 5.81 1.48
N LYS A 1145 22.96 4.99 0.58
CA LYS A 1145 21.53 4.65 0.55
C LYS A 1145 21.25 3.44 1.45
N CYS A 1146 21.28 3.68 2.77
CA CYS A 1146 21.03 2.66 3.78
C CYS A 1146 19.70 2.87 4.52
N THR A 1147 19.26 1.81 5.18
CA THR A 1147 18.18 1.81 6.16
C THR A 1147 18.65 1.19 7.47
N GLY A 1148 17.93 1.38 8.56
CA GLY A 1148 18.30 0.85 9.89
C GLY A 1148 17.49 -0.35 10.34
N TYR A 1149 18.17 -1.32 10.97
CA TYR A 1149 17.56 -2.48 11.61
C TYR A 1149 18.04 -2.58 13.06
N GLU A 1150 17.14 -2.91 13.98
CA GLU A 1150 17.52 -3.26 15.35
C GLU A 1150 18.29 -4.58 15.38
N ILE A 1151 19.42 -4.62 16.06
CA ILE A 1151 20.19 -5.83 16.31
C ILE A 1151 19.51 -6.61 17.44
N ARG A 1152 18.92 -7.76 17.14
CA ARG A 1152 18.22 -8.59 18.13
C ARG A 1152 19.10 -9.69 18.73
N ALA A 1153 20.03 -10.23 17.96
CA ALA A 1153 21.04 -11.15 18.44
C ALA A 1153 22.28 -11.11 17.53
N ILE A 1154 23.42 -11.55 18.06
CA ILE A 1154 24.67 -11.69 17.29
C ILE A 1154 25.27 -13.06 17.57
N GLU A 1155 25.53 -13.82 16.49
CA GLU A 1155 26.20 -15.12 16.56
C GLU A 1155 27.39 -15.14 15.58
N GLY A 1156 28.60 -14.94 16.11
CA GLY A 1156 29.81 -14.83 15.30
C GLY A 1156 29.78 -13.63 14.35
N LYS A 1157 29.58 -13.88 13.05
CA LYS A 1157 29.43 -12.84 12.02
C LYS A 1157 27.97 -12.58 11.62
N ARG A 1158 27.01 -13.32 12.18
CA ARG A 1158 25.60 -13.17 11.85
C ARG A 1158 24.93 -12.20 12.79
N ILE A 1159 24.25 -11.21 12.22
CA ILE A 1159 23.47 -10.21 12.93
C ILE A 1159 22.01 -10.52 12.66
N TYR A 1160 21.27 -10.88 13.71
CA TYR A 1160 19.85 -11.19 13.61
C TYR A 1160 19.04 -9.91 13.77
N VAL A 1161 18.20 -9.62 12.78
CA VAL A 1161 17.21 -8.51 12.82
C VAL A 1161 15.79 -9.03 13.06
N ARG A 1162 15.59 -10.34 12.88
CA ARG A 1162 14.45 -11.10 13.37
C ARG A 1162 14.96 -12.36 14.05
N LYS A 1163 14.44 -12.67 15.23
CA LYS A 1163 14.76 -13.87 16.00
C LYS A 1163 13.48 -14.45 16.58
N ASP A 1164 13.28 -15.77 16.45
CA ASP A 1164 12.11 -16.47 16.97
C ASP A 1164 10.78 -15.83 16.48
N GLY A 1165 10.77 -15.40 15.22
CA GLY A 1165 9.65 -14.72 14.55
C GLY A 1165 9.47 -13.25 14.93
N ALA A 1166 10.20 -12.71 15.91
CA ALA A 1166 10.08 -11.32 16.36
C ALA A 1166 11.08 -10.40 15.67
N GLY A 1167 10.61 -9.38 14.95
CA GLY A 1167 11.45 -8.51 14.12
C GLY A 1167 10.93 -8.42 12.69
N VAL A 1168 11.79 -7.98 11.76
CA VAL A 1168 11.41 -7.57 10.40
C VAL A 1168 12.28 -8.23 9.33
N ASP A 1169 11.80 -8.24 8.09
CA ASP A 1169 12.61 -8.70 6.95
C ASP A 1169 13.66 -7.66 6.54
N LEU A 1170 14.77 -8.16 6.01
CA LEU A 1170 15.81 -7.37 5.38
C LEU A 1170 15.40 -6.97 3.96
N LEU A 1171 15.58 -5.70 3.63
CA LEU A 1171 15.68 -5.23 2.25
C LEU A 1171 17.03 -5.65 1.64
N PRO A 1172 17.13 -5.71 0.29
CA PRO A 1172 18.40 -5.98 -0.37
C PRO A 1172 19.52 -5.06 0.12
N CYS A 1173 20.62 -5.66 0.56
CA CYS A 1173 21.77 -4.95 1.11
C CYS A 1173 23.10 -5.60 0.65
N GLU A 1174 24.06 -4.75 0.29
CA GLU A 1174 25.42 -5.13 -0.15
C GLU A 1174 26.46 -4.69 0.88
N GLU A 1175 26.17 -3.64 1.63
CA GLU A 1175 27.06 -3.00 2.59
C GLU A 1175 26.35 -2.76 3.92
N TRP A 1176 27.14 -2.74 4.99
CA TRP A 1176 26.67 -2.44 6.34
C TRP A 1176 27.50 -1.34 6.99
N ARG A 1177 26.85 -0.57 7.87
CA ARG A 1177 27.47 0.46 8.70
C ARG A 1177 26.90 0.39 10.11
N LEU A 1178 27.74 0.59 11.11
CA LEU A 1178 27.32 0.69 12.50
C LEU A 1178 27.87 1.99 13.07
N VAL A 1179 26.98 2.94 13.35
CA VAL A 1179 27.33 4.22 13.96
C VAL A 1179 27.44 4.00 15.46
N LEU A 1180 28.65 4.11 16.00
CA LEU A 1180 28.89 3.92 17.42
C LEU A 1180 28.68 5.23 18.18
N SER A 1181 28.32 5.09 19.45
CA SER A 1181 28.15 6.21 20.35
C SER A 1181 28.89 5.99 21.68
N ALA A 1182 29.32 7.10 22.26
CA ALA A 1182 29.83 7.17 23.63
C ALA A 1182 28.94 8.15 24.39
N SER A 1183 28.59 7.80 25.63
CA SER A 1183 27.83 8.69 26.50
C SER A 1183 28.41 8.69 27.90
N LEU A 1184 28.27 9.82 28.58
CA LEU A 1184 28.59 10.04 29.97
C LEU A 1184 27.32 10.53 30.65
N ASN A 1185 26.90 9.88 31.73
CA ASN A 1185 25.85 10.38 32.61
C ASN A 1185 26.44 10.46 34.03
N LEU A 1186 26.50 11.67 34.58
CA LEU A 1186 27.04 11.96 35.91
C LEU A 1186 25.93 12.13 36.96
N GLU A 1187 24.67 11.96 36.55
CA GLU A 1187 23.49 12.01 37.42
C GLU A 1187 23.13 10.69 38.07
#